data_AF-A0A022S297-F1
#
_entry.id   AF-A0A022S297-F1
#
_cell.length_a   1.000
_cell.length_b   1.000
_cell.length_c   1.000
_cell.angle_alpha   90.00
_cell.angle_beta   90.00
_cell.angle_gamma   90.00
#
_symmetry.space_group_name_H-M   'P 1'
#
loop_
_entity.id
_entity.type
_entity.pdbx_description
1 polymer ?
#
loop_
_entity_poly.entity_id
_entity_poly.type
_entity_poly.pdbx_seq_one_letter_code
_entity_poly.pdbx_strand_id
1 'polypeptide(L)'
;MEKPCGALSERAVVAENLTKYLLEGFSKTDPRRRNPDLARESAAKTTELDYLRESVVKRLRDWEEKAKECGECRDRKRRKFAVPGEEELSSEREEFLSSVKRREGELDAQVASVREHIERLQVAQAQVQDKQRQAGEKLKEIESREQKLAEKEGKVDLIIRTLDKRITAVENKEKEFKFVLESKMREFLLKEKDLNMKREEFDKEVKSAGEKFAEQEKVRCGFVERLDMAEKKLEGMRASIDERLKEIEFRENDKMRELVSKEQQLDVMSKKFVEVAELADEQLTEREGLAIKLLKRLELAQDNVESLKETVHERYKEIGLKEVELNSIRDWVVRKVDELDSEAAQLEEREKRIKIKKDDVLSEKNELRRKKNKIAVEQNDLQIREDELKARQREMDLVQKSNEQRLEELDRREMSLNSVRGFTRNCFKEHLAIKKKLLSERNLVERRARDLELEIQRLKKTARELELKQKGSSDVINAHVRTDANQSADVKLTVKMDGKTLQMFLNDPQKDLESMGDEIYTVLHLSSDPPKLVLDAMVGFYPPHLREEDVEFNVRKTCIILLQQLIRMSPKIQPYVREEAMELAGAWKSKMGASAENPLELLGFLHLLASYNLTSYFDKDEILGFVMKVAQYRQTPDLCRILGFVESITGNIFLSRNLSFFALPTCYMSAFG
;
A
#
# COMPACT_ATOMS: atom_id res chain seq x y z
N MET A 1 4.57 -78.46 49.61
CA MET A 1 3.88 -78.41 50.92
C MET A 1 4.07 -77.06 51.64
N GLU A 2 5.04 -76.21 51.27
CA GLU A 2 5.17 -74.86 51.86
C GLU A 2 4.12 -73.85 51.35
N LYS A 3 3.66 -73.98 50.10
CA LYS A 3 2.63 -73.10 49.51
C LYS A 3 1.27 -73.10 50.25
N PRO A 4 0.70 -74.23 50.72
CA PRO A 4 -0.53 -74.20 51.52
C PRO A 4 -0.34 -73.68 52.97
N CYS A 5 0.86 -73.74 53.55
CA CYS A 5 1.11 -73.25 54.92
C CYS A 5 1.17 -71.71 54.99
N GLY A 6 1.80 -71.05 54.01
CA GLY A 6 1.85 -69.58 53.95
C GLY A 6 0.47 -68.95 53.74
N ALA A 7 -0.31 -69.50 52.80
CA ALA A 7 -1.65 -69.01 52.48
C ALA A 7 -2.68 -69.17 53.62
N LEU A 8 -2.44 -70.09 54.56
CA LEU A 8 -3.31 -70.29 55.73
C LEU A 8 -2.89 -69.42 56.92
N SER A 9 -1.59 -69.13 57.08
CA SER A 9 -1.10 -68.19 58.09
C SER A 9 -1.57 -66.76 57.79
N GLU A 10 -1.54 -66.34 56.52
CA GLU A 10 -2.11 -65.05 56.09
C GLU A 10 -3.62 -64.97 56.33
N ARG A 11 -4.36 -66.07 56.10
CA ARG A 11 -5.81 -66.13 56.38
C ARG A 11 -6.15 -66.08 57.87
N ALA A 12 -5.31 -66.65 58.74
CA ALA A 12 -5.48 -66.56 60.19
C ALA A 12 -5.25 -65.14 60.71
N VAL A 13 -4.21 -64.46 60.21
CA VAL A 13 -3.92 -63.05 60.54
C VAL A 13 -5.04 -62.11 60.06
N VAL A 14 -5.59 -62.35 58.88
CA VAL A 14 -6.73 -61.58 58.35
C VAL A 14 -8.00 -61.79 59.20
N ALA A 15 -8.27 -63.01 59.66
CA ALA A 15 -9.41 -63.30 60.54
C ALA A 15 -9.26 -62.63 61.92
N GLU A 16 -8.05 -62.63 62.49
CA GLU A 16 -7.76 -62.01 63.78
C GLU A 16 -7.91 -60.47 63.73
N ASN A 17 -7.44 -59.86 62.64
CA ASN A 17 -7.60 -58.42 62.38
C ASN A 17 -9.06 -58.02 62.13
N LEU A 18 -9.84 -58.82 61.39
CA LEU A 18 -11.28 -58.59 61.20
C LEU A 18 -12.05 -58.67 62.52
N THR A 19 -11.69 -59.59 63.41
CA THR A 19 -12.32 -59.73 64.73
C THR A 19 -12.02 -58.52 65.62
N LYS A 20 -10.78 -58.02 65.59
CA LYS A 20 -10.37 -56.80 66.30
C LYS A 20 -11.08 -55.55 65.78
N TYR A 21 -11.22 -55.43 64.45
CA TYR A 21 -11.93 -54.31 63.81
C TYR A 21 -13.43 -54.29 64.15
N LEU A 22 -14.07 -55.46 64.20
CA LEU A 22 -15.48 -55.58 64.59
C LEU A 22 -15.67 -55.23 66.07
N LEU A 23 -14.81 -55.71 66.98
CA LEU A 23 -14.86 -55.38 68.41
C LEU A 23 -14.62 -53.88 68.68
N GLU A 24 -13.70 -53.24 67.96
CA GLU A 24 -13.50 -51.79 68.03
C GLU A 24 -14.72 -51.01 67.51
N GLY A 25 -15.39 -51.51 66.46
CA GLY A 25 -16.63 -50.94 65.91
C GLY A 25 -17.80 -50.94 66.88
N PHE A 26 -17.95 -51.99 67.71
CA PHE A 26 -18.99 -52.07 68.75
C PHE A 26 -18.69 -51.24 70.02
N SER A 27 -17.44 -50.83 70.23
CA SER A 27 -17.05 -49.98 71.38
C SER A 27 -17.35 -48.48 71.19
N LYS A 28 -17.71 -48.05 69.97
CA LYS A 28 -17.88 -46.62 69.60
C LYS A 28 -19.35 -46.19 69.39
N THR A 29 -20.33 -47.01 69.73
CA THR A 29 -21.75 -46.62 69.71
C THR A 29 -22.22 -46.05 71.06
N ASP A 30 -22.68 -44.80 71.05
CA ASP A 30 -23.15 -43.98 72.18
C ASP A 30 -24.24 -44.68 73.05
N PRO A 31 -24.14 -44.74 74.40
CA PRO A 31 -25.03 -45.53 75.26
C PRO A 31 -26.50 -45.08 75.40
N ARG A 32 -26.97 -44.04 74.67
CA ARG A 32 -28.24 -43.34 75.01
C ARG A 32 -29.45 -43.56 74.10
N ARG A 33 -29.48 -44.61 73.27
CA ARG A 33 -30.73 -45.11 72.64
C ARG A 33 -30.82 -46.63 72.73
N ARG A 34 -31.33 -47.16 73.85
CA ARG A 34 -31.65 -48.59 73.98
C ARG A 34 -33.05 -48.86 73.42
N ASN A 35 -33.09 -49.48 72.23
CA ASN A 35 -34.26 -50.25 71.82
C ASN A 35 -34.08 -51.69 72.40
N PRO A 36 -34.97 -52.21 73.25
CA PRO A 36 -34.80 -53.52 73.89
C PRO A 36 -34.64 -54.68 72.91
N ASP A 37 -35.22 -54.56 71.72
CA ASP A 37 -35.14 -55.60 70.67
C ASP A 37 -33.77 -55.63 69.96
N LEU A 38 -33.12 -54.47 69.80
CA LEU A 38 -31.76 -54.38 69.25
C LEU A 38 -30.69 -54.91 70.24
N ALA A 39 -30.95 -54.85 71.55
CA ALA A 39 -30.05 -55.40 72.56
C ALA A 39 -30.07 -56.94 72.62
N ARG A 40 -31.23 -57.57 72.39
CA ARG A 40 -31.31 -59.05 72.27
C ARG A 40 -30.69 -59.55 70.97
N GLU A 41 -30.88 -58.81 69.88
CA GLU A 41 -30.28 -59.14 68.59
C GLU A 41 -28.75 -58.96 68.60
N SER A 42 -28.26 -57.94 69.30
CA SER A 42 -26.83 -57.72 69.58
C SER A 42 -26.26 -58.82 70.48
N ALA A 43 -26.97 -59.22 71.55
CA ALA A 43 -26.54 -60.26 72.46
C ALA A 43 -26.46 -61.62 71.77
N ALA A 44 -27.44 -61.97 70.94
CA ALA A 44 -27.45 -63.21 70.15
C ALA A 44 -26.30 -63.27 69.13
N LYS A 45 -26.00 -62.14 68.46
CA LYS A 45 -24.86 -62.04 67.54
C LYS A 45 -23.51 -62.12 68.25
N THR A 46 -23.39 -61.63 69.48
CA THR A 46 -22.16 -61.81 70.28
C THR A 46 -21.95 -63.26 70.71
N THR A 47 -22.99 -64.01 71.07
CA THR A 47 -22.85 -65.43 71.41
C THR A 47 -22.48 -66.30 70.20
N GLU A 48 -23.00 -65.99 69.01
CA GLU A 48 -22.58 -66.66 67.76
C GLU A 48 -21.12 -66.36 67.41
N LEU A 49 -20.67 -65.11 67.59
CA LEU A 49 -19.28 -64.72 67.36
C LEU A 49 -18.31 -65.36 68.36
N ASP A 50 -18.69 -65.50 69.63
CA ASP A 50 -17.88 -66.19 70.63
C ASP A 50 -17.77 -67.70 70.35
N TYR A 51 -18.86 -68.35 69.91
CA TYR A 51 -18.82 -69.75 69.47
C TYR A 51 -17.92 -69.96 68.24
N LEU A 52 -17.98 -69.05 67.27
CA LEU A 52 -17.10 -69.08 66.09
C LEU A 52 -15.63 -68.84 66.49
N ARG A 53 -15.36 -67.92 67.42
CA ARG A 53 -14.02 -67.66 67.95
C ARG A 53 -13.43 -68.88 68.64
N GLU A 54 -14.17 -69.55 69.53
CA GLU A 54 -13.70 -70.78 70.18
C GLU A 54 -13.47 -71.93 69.19
N SER A 55 -14.34 -72.07 68.19
CA SER A 55 -14.21 -73.06 67.12
C SER A 55 -12.95 -72.84 66.25
N VAL A 56 -12.59 -71.58 65.99
CA VAL A 56 -11.38 -71.22 65.25
C VAL A 56 -10.13 -71.45 66.10
N VAL A 57 -10.14 -71.08 67.38
CA VAL A 57 -9.01 -71.29 68.31
C VAL A 57 -8.74 -72.77 68.54
N LYS A 58 -9.78 -73.61 68.64
CA LYS A 58 -9.62 -75.07 68.76
C LYS A 58 -9.00 -75.67 67.50
N ARG A 59 -9.49 -75.27 66.32
CA ARG A 59 -8.91 -75.70 65.03
C ARG A 59 -7.45 -75.28 64.93
N LEU A 60 -7.09 -74.06 65.33
CA LEU A 60 -5.70 -73.59 65.33
C LEU A 60 -4.80 -74.46 66.22
N ARG A 61 -5.24 -74.83 67.43
CA ARG A 61 -4.48 -75.74 68.31
C ARG A 61 -4.29 -77.14 67.71
N ASP A 62 -5.36 -77.74 67.16
CA ASP A 62 -5.27 -79.05 66.49
C ASP A 62 -4.31 -78.98 65.27
N TRP A 63 -4.23 -77.83 64.59
CA TRP A 63 -3.30 -77.61 63.48
C TRP A 63 -1.85 -77.40 63.94
N GLU A 64 -1.62 -76.70 65.05
CA GLU A 64 -0.28 -76.55 65.65
C GLU A 64 0.28 -77.89 66.14
N GLU A 65 -0.57 -78.75 66.69
CA GLU A 65 -0.18 -80.08 67.13
C GLU A 65 0.17 -80.99 65.92
N LYS A 66 -0.64 -80.95 64.86
CA LYS A 66 -0.31 -81.62 63.58
C LYS A 66 0.93 -81.07 62.90
N ALA A 67 1.21 -79.76 63.04
CA ALA A 67 2.43 -79.15 62.55
C ALA A 67 3.66 -79.63 63.33
N LYS A 68 3.56 -79.79 64.65
CA LYS A 68 4.61 -80.41 65.48
C LYS A 68 4.86 -81.86 65.11
N GLU A 69 3.80 -82.68 64.94
CA GLU A 69 3.95 -84.07 64.49
C GLU A 69 4.59 -84.18 63.09
N CYS A 70 4.25 -83.27 62.18
CA CYS A 70 4.91 -83.17 60.88
C CYS A 70 6.38 -82.73 60.98
N GLY A 71 6.71 -81.83 61.92
CA GLY A 71 8.08 -81.42 62.22
C GLY A 71 8.91 -82.59 62.75
N GLU A 72 8.39 -83.34 63.72
CA GLU A 72 9.05 -84.52 64.28
C GLU A 72 9.21 -85.64 63.23
N CYS A 73 8.23 -85.84 62.34
CA CYS A 73 8.34 -86.76 61.22
C CYS A 73 9.41 -86.32 60.21
N ARG A 74 9.56 -85.01 59.97
CA ARG A 74 10.58 -84.42 59.10
C ARG A 74 11.98 -84.58 59.69
N ASP A 75 12.15 -84.39 61.00
CA ASP A 75 13.42 -84.59 61.71
C ASP A 75 13.80 -86.06 61.84
N ARG A 76 12.80 -86.94 61.98
CA ARG A 76 13.01 -88.40 61.95
C ARG A 76 13.39 -88.89 60.55
N LYS A 77 12.95 -88.22 59.48
CA LYS A 77 13.42 -88.46 58.10
C LYS A 77 14.81 -87.88 57.86
N ARG A 78 15.13 -86.66 58.29
CA ARG A 78 16.49 -86.09 58.19
C ARG A 78 17.54 -86.97 58.88
N ARG A 79 17.24 -87.49 60.08
CA ARG A 79 18.14 -88.40 60.80
C ARG A 79 18.27 -89.80 60.17
N LYS A 80 17.31 -90.24 59.35
CA LYS A 80 17.34 -91.55 58.65
C LYS A 80 18.00 -91.51 57.26
N PHE A 81 18.24 -90.33 56.69
CA PHE A 81 18.82 -90.14 55.35
C PHE A 81 20.11 -89.30 55.36
N ALA A 82 20.86 -89.31 56.47
CA ALA A 82 22.21 -88.74 56.49
C ALA A 82 23.17 -89.66 55.71
N VAL A 83 23.26 -89.44 54.40
CA VAL A 83 24.26 -90.06 53.52
C VAL A 83 25.46 -89.11 53.43
N PRO A 84 26.71 -89.58 53.61
CA PRO A 84 27.89 -88.73 53.47
C PRO A 84 28.08 -88.36 51.99
N GLY A 85 27.83 -87.11 51.64
CA GLY A 85 27.99 -86.58 50.27
C GLY A 85 27.16 -85.32 49.96
N GLU A 86 26.86 -84.47 50.95
CA GLU A 86 26.02 -83.28 50.75
C GLU A 86 26.78 -82.09 50.13
N GLU A 87 28.12 -82.09 50.10
CA GLU A 87 28.90 -80.96 49.54
C GLU A 87 28.82 -80.88 48.00
N GLU A 88 28.89 -82.00 47.27
CA GLU A 88 28.86 -81.99 45.80
C GLU A 88 27.46 -81.68 45.23
N LEU A 89 26.40 -82.15 45.87
CA LEU A 89 25.02 -81.82 45.49
C LEU A 89 24.62 -80.40 45.91
N SER A 90 25.25 -79.83 46.94
CA SER A 90 25.07 -78.42 47.31
C SER A 90 25.74 -77.50 46.29
N SER A 91 26.96 -77.83 45.86
CA SER A 91 27.71 -77.03 44.88
C SER A 91 27.04 -77.02 43.50
N GLU A 92 26.54 -78.16 43.01
CA GLU A 92 25.81 -78.21 41.72
C GLU A 92 24.44 -77.50 41.79
N ARG A 93 23.78 -77.51 42.96
CA ARG A 93 22.56 -76.72 43.18
C ARG A 93 22.85 -75.23 43.23
N GLU A 94 23.93 -74.80 43.88
CA GLU A 94 24.35 -73.39 43.89
C GLU A 94 24.75 -72.89 42.51
N GLU A 95 25.42 -73.73 41.70
CA GLU A 95 25.80 -73.39 40.33
C GLU A 95 24.57 -73.28 39.41
N PHE A 96 23.61 -74.20 39.52
CA PHE A 96 22.33 -74.13 38.80
C PHE A 96 21.50 -72.90 39.23
N LEU A 97 21.42 -72.62 40.53
CA LEU A 97 20.73 -71.42 41.05
C LEU A 97 21.41 -70.13 40.59
N SER A 98 22.74 -70.10 40.51
CA SER A 98 23.50 -68.96 39.98
C SER A 98 23.24 -68.77 38.48
N SER A 99 23.10 -69.85 37.72
CA SER A 99 22.74 -69.81 36.29
C SER A 99 21.31 -69.32 36.08
N VAL A 100 20.35 -69.78 36.89
CA VAL A 100 18.96 -69.31 36.86
C VAL A 100 18.87 -67.82 37.21
N LYS A 101 19.55 -67.37 38.29
CA LYS A 101 19.59 -65.95 38.68
C LYS A 101 20.17 -65.05 37.59
N ARG A 102 21.21 -65.51 36.90
CA ARG A 102 21.79 -64.78 35.76
C ARG A 102 20.80 -64.65 34.60
N ARG A 103 20.09 -65.74 34.28
CA ARG A 103 19.07 -65.73 33.21
C ARG A 103 17.82 -64.92 33.57
N GLU A 104 17.46 -64.89 34.85
CA GLU A 104 16.41 -64.04 35.41
C GLU A 104 16.80 -62.56 35.32
N GLY A 105 18.03 -62.21 35.69
CA GLY A 105 18.56 -60.85 35.49
C GLY A 105 18.64 -60.42 34.02
N GLU A 106 18.98 -61.31 33.10
CA GLU A 106 18.94 -61.04 31.65
C GLU A 106 17.50 -60.78 31.15
N LEU A 107 16.52 -61.55 31.64
CA LEU A 107 15.11 -61.36 31.31
C LEU A 107 14.57 -60.06 31.90
N ASP A 108 14.90 -59.73 33.14
CA ASP A 108 14.51 -58.48 33.79
C ASP A 108 15.08 -57.26 33.06
N ALA A 109 16.34 -57.34 32.60
CA ALA A 109 16.95 -56.30 31.77
C ALA A 109 16.22 -56.14 30.42
N GLN A 110 15.83 -57.23 29.77
CA GLN A 110 15.05 -57.18 28.52
C GLN A 110 13.65 -56.59 28.75
N VAL A 111 12.99 -56.97 29.85
CA VAL A 111 11.67 -56.43 30.22
C VAL A 111 11.77 -54.94 30.55
N ALA A 112 12.82 -54.49 31.25
CA ALA A 112 13.07 -53.08 31.50
C ALA A 112 13.27 -52.28 30.19
N SER A 113 14.05 -52.82 29.24
CA SER A 113 14.23 -52.21 27.92
C SER A 113 12.93 -52.11 27.12
N VAL A 114 12.07 -53.13 27.17
CA VAL A 114 10.75 -53.11 26.53
C VAL A 114 9.84 -52.07 27.19
N ARG A 115 9.84 -51.94 28.52
CA ARG A 115 9.09 -50.89 29.23
C ARG A 115 9.52 -49.50 28.79
N GLU A 116 10.83 -49.25 28.71
CA GLU A 116 11.37 -47.95 28.24
C GLU A 116 10.95 -47.65 26.78
N HIS A 117 10.86 -48.66 25.91
CA HIS A 117 10.34 -48.48 24.55
C HIS A 117 8.84 -48.18 24.53
N ILE A 118 8.05 -48.84 25.40
CA ILE A 118 6.61 -48.57 25.54
C ILE A 118 6.38 -47.13 26.02
N GLU A 119 7.13 -46.67 27.02
CA GLU A 119 7.06 -45.29 27.51
C GLU A 119 7.41 -44.28 26.41
N ARG A 120 8.49 -44.53 25.64
CA ARG A 120 8.85 -43.71 24.48
C ARG A 120 7.74 -43.65 23.43
N LEU A 121 7.08 -44.78 23.14
CA LEU A 121 5.96 -44.81 22.19
C LEU A 121 4.73 -44.08 22.73
N GLN A 122 4.44 -44.15 24.03
CA GLN A 122 3.35 -43.41 24.66
C GLN A 122 3.57 -41.90 24.59
N VAL A 123 4.80 -41.43 24.85
CA VAL A 123 5.16 -40.01 24.70
C VAL A 123 5.02 -39.56 23.24
N ALA A 124 5.51 -40.36 22.28
CA ALA A 124 5.36 -40.05 20.87
C ALA A 124 3.88 -40.00 20.44
N GLN A 125 3.04 -40.90 20.96
CA GLN A 125 1.60 -40.91 20.69
C GLN A 125 0.91 -39.64 21.24
N ALA A 126 1.25 -39.21 22.45
CA ALA A 126 0.74 -37.97 23.03
C ALA A 126 1.14 -36.75 22.18
N GLN A 127 2.41 -36.68 21.75
CA GLN A 127 2.88 -35.60 20.87
C GLN A 127 2.15 -35.56 19.53
N VAL A 128 1.81 -36.71 18.94
CA VAL A 128 1.03 -36.77 17.70
C VAL A 128 -0.40 -36.28 17.93
N GLN A 129 -1.03 -36.65 19.05
CA GLN A 129 -2.38 -36.18 19.39
C GLN A 129 -2.41 -34.67 19.61
N ASP A 130 -1.40 -34.10 20.27
CA ASP A 130 -1.30 -32.65 20.45
C ASP A 130 -1.11 -31.92 19.12
N LYS A 131 -0.26 -32.45 18.23
CA LYS A 131 -0.11 -31.90 16.88
C LYS A 131 -1.40 -32.00 16.06
N GLN A 132 -2.16 -33.08 16.20
CA GLN A 132 -3.48 -33.21 15.55
C GLN A 132 -4.48 -32.19 16.09
N ARG A 133 -4.49 -31.93 17.40
CA ARG A 133 -5.33 -30.87 17.99
C ARG A 133 -4.95 -29.49 17.46
N GLN A 134 -3.66 -29.15 17.46
CA GLN A 134 -3.17 -27.88 16.93
C GLN A 134 -3.48 -27.72 15.43
N ALA A 135 -3.35 -28.78 14.64
CA ALA A 135 -3.73 -28.76 13.23
C ALA A 135 -5.24 -28.51 13.04
N GLY A 136 -6.09 -29.13 13.87
CA GLY A 136 -7.53 -28.90 13.87
C GLY A 136 -7.93 -27.47 14.25
N GLU A 137 -7.22 -26.84 15.18
CA GLU A 137 -7.43 -25.43 15.54
C GLU A 137 -7.01 -24.49 14.40
N LYS A 138 -5.86 -24.74 13.78
CA LYS A 138 -5.42 -23.99 12.59
C LYS A 138 -6.38 -24.14 11.42
N LEU A 139 -6.95 -25.33 11.21
CA LEU A 139 -7.95 -25.56 10.15
C LEU A 139 -9.19 -24.68 10.37
N LYS A 140 -9.71 -24.63 11.60
CA LYS A 140 -10.85 -23.75 11.94
C LYS A 140 -10.53 -22.28 11.76
N GLU A 141 -9.30 -21.87 12.08
CA GLU A 141 -8.86 -20.50 11.83
C GLU A 141 -8.83 -20.19 10.32
N ILE A 142 -8.30 -21.10 9.50
CA ILE A 142 -8.28 -20.98 8.04
C ILE A 142 -9.71 -20.89 7.49
N GLU A 143 -10.61 -21.79 7.88
CA GLU A 143 -12.03 -21.76 7.47
C GLU A 143 -12.69 -20.43 7.82
N SER A 144 -12.41 -19.87 9.01
CA SER A 144 -12.92 -18.55 9.40
C SER A 144 -12.36 -17.40 8.56
N ARG A 145 -11.10 -17.52 8.10
CA ARG A 145 -10.46 -16.53 7.23
C ARG A 145 -11.01 -16.63 5.81
N GLU A 146 -11.22 -17.83 5.30
CA GLU A 146 -11.85 -18.09 3.99
C GLU A 146 -13.25 -17.51 3.93
N GLN A 147 -14.08 -17.70 4.97
CA GLN A 147 -15.41 -17.12 5.02
C GLN A 147 -15.37 -15.58 4.99
N LYS A 148 -14.45 -14.95 5.74
CA LYS A 148 -14.25 -13.50 5.70
C LYS A 148 -13.76 -13.00 4.34
N LEU A 149 -12.95 -13.80 3.63
CA LEU A 149 -12.51 -13.48 2.27
C LEU A 149 -13.67 -13.56 1.29
N ALA A 150 -14.49 -14.60 1.35
CA ALA A 150 -15.70 -14.74 0.52
C ALA A 150 -16.68 -13.56 0.72
N GLU A 151 -16.87 -13.09 1.96
CA GLU A 151 -17.66 -11.89 2.22
C GLU A 151 -17.05 -10.62 1.61
N LYS A 152 -15.72 -10.48 1.62
CA LYS A 152 -15.03 -9.36 0.99
C LYS A 152 -15.13 -9.43 -0.54
N GLU A 153 -14.98 -10.60 -1.12
CA GLU A 153 -15.18 -10.84 -2.56
C GLU A 153 -16.58 -10.42 -3.00
N GLY A 154 -17.62 -10.82 -2.26
CA GLY A 154 -18.99 -10.40 -2.55
C GLY A 154 -19.19 -8.87 -2.49
N LYS A 155 -18.48 -8.16 -1.61
CA LYS A 155 -18.50 -6.68 -1.56
C LYS A 155 -17.77 -6.07 -2.76
N VAL A 156 -16.65 -6.64 -3.18
CA VAL A 156 -15.91 -6.21 -4.37
C VAL A 156 -16.76 -6.40 -5.62
N ASP A 157 -17.44 -7.54 -5.76
CA ASP A 157 -18.37 -7.78 -6.88
C ASP A 157 -19.51 -6.76 -6.93
N LEU A 158 -20.05 -6.36 -5.77
CA LEU A 158 -21.08 -5.32 -5.71
C LEU A 158 -20.54 -3.95 -6.16
N ILE A 159 -19.30 -3.62 -5.78
CA ILE A 159 -18.61 -2.40 -6.21
C ILE A 159 -18.39 -2.43 -7.73
N ILE A 160 -17.90 -3.55 -8.28
CA ILE A 160 -17.68 -3.72 -9.72
C ILE A 160 -19.00 -3.50 -10.49
N ARG A 161 -20.09 -4.19 -10.09
CA ARG A 161 -21.41 -4.00 -10.72
C ARG A 161 -21.91 -2.56 -10.63
N THR A 162 -21.60 -1.86 -9.55
CA THR A 162 -21.99 -0.45 -9.39
C THR A 162 -21.17 0.46 -10.29
N LEU A 163 -19.87 0.19 -10.43
CA LEU A 163 -18.98 0.93 -11.34
C LEU A 163 -19.37 0.71 -12.80
N ASP A 164 -19.67 -0.52 -13.22
CA ASP A 164 -20.14 -0.82 -14.58
C ASP A 164 -21.41 -0.05 -14.95
N LYS A 165 -22.37 0.04 -14.03
CA LYS A 165 -23.59 0.85 -14.21
C LYS A 165 -23.26 2.34 -14.38
N ARG A 166 -22.24 2.85 -13.67
CA ARG A 166 -21.81 4.24 -13.80
C ARG A 166 -21.07 4.48 -15.10
N ILE A 167 -20.21 3.55 -15.52
CA ILE A 167 -19.48 3.61 -16.79
C ILE A 167 -20.46 3.65 -17.95
N THR A 168 -21.40 2.70 -18.01
CA THR A 168 -22.44 2.66 -19.05
C THR A 168 -23.31 3.93 -19.09
N ALA A 169 -23.63 4.51 -17.93
CA ALA A 169 -24.34 5.79 -17.88
C ALA A 169 -23.50 6.96 -18.43
N VAL A 170 -22.19 6.97 -18.18
CA VAL A 170 -21.26 7.98 -18.72
C VAL A 170 -21.11 7.82 -20.23
N GLU A 171 -20.95 6.59 -20.73
CA GLU A 171 -20.86 6.30 -22.17
C GLU A 171 -22.12 6.75 -22.92
N ASN A 172 -23.30 6.56 -22.33
CA ASN A 172 -24.56 7.05 -22.92
C ASN A 172 -24.62 8.57 -22.96
N LYS A 173 -24.21 9.26 -21.88
CA LYS A 173 -24.12 10.72 -21.88
C LYS A 173 -23.12 11.23 -22.90
N GLU A 174 -21.98 10.57 -23.08
CA GLU A 174 -20.99 10.93 -24.10
C GLU A 174 -21.57 10.82 -25.51
N LYS A 175 -22.33 9.75 -25.80
CA LYS A 175 -23.05 9.60 -27.07
C LYS A 175 -24.08 10.72 -27.28
N GLU A 176 -24.83 11.08 -26.25
CA GLU A 176 -25.78 12.22 -26.29
C GLU A 176 -25.05 13.54 -26.58
N PHE A 177 -23.95 13.84 -25.86
CA PHE A 177 -23.16 15.04 -26.08
C PHE A 177 -22.58 15.09 -27.50
N LYS A 178 -22.08 13.96 -28.01
CA LYS A 178 -21.57 13.86 -29.38
C LYS A 178 -22.66 14.17 -30.40
N PHE A 179 -23.86 13.62 -30.22
CA PHE A 179 -24.99 13.89 -31.10
C PHE A 179 -25.40 15.38 -31.08
N VAL A 180 -25.44 16.00 -29.90
CA VAL A 180 -25.73 17.43 -29.76
C VAL A 180 -24.66 18.28 -30.45
N LEU A 181 -23.38 17.94 -30.28
CA LEU A 181 -22.26 18.65 -30.91
C LEU A 181 -22.36 18.57 -32.45
N GLU A 182 -22.58 17.37 -32.99
CA GLU A 182 -22.76 17.17 -34.44
C GLU A 182 -23.98 17.92 -34.99
N SER A 183 -25.09 17.93 -34.24
CA SER A 183 -26.28 18.70 -34.60
C SER A 183 -25.98 20.20 -34.64
N LYS A 184 -25.31 20.74 -33.62
CA LYS A 184 -24.92 22.15 -33.57
C LYS A 184 -23.94 22.53 -34.66
N MET A 185 -22.95 21.69 -34.96
CA MET A 185 -22.04 21.92 -36.08
C MET A 185 -22.78 22.01 -37.42
N ARG A 186 -23.77 21.12 -37.66
CA ARG A 186 -24.62 21.20 -38.86
C ARG A 186 -25.43 22.50 -38.91
N GLU A 187 -26.01 22.93 -37.79
CA GLU A 187 -26.74 24.20 -37.69
C GLU A 187 -25.85 25.41 -38.01
N PHE A 188 -24.61 25.42 -37.51
CA PHE A 188 -23.63 26.48 -37.81
C PHE A 188 -23.23 26.49 -39.29
N LEU A 189 -22.98 25.33 -39.90
CA LEU A 189 -22.64 25.25 -41.33
C LEU A 189 -23.79 25.75 -42.23
N LEU A 190 -25.04 25.48 -41.87
CA LEU A 190 -26.20 26.04 -42.57
C LEU A 190 -26.27 27.56 -42.43
N LYS A 191 -26.09 28.08 -41.20
CA LYS A 191 -26.06 29.53 -40.95
C LYS A 191 -24.91 30.23 -41.68
N GLU A 192 -23.74 29.60 -41.76
CA GLU A 192 -22.60 30.12 -42.51
C GLU A 192 -22.90 30.19 -44.01
N LYS A 193 -23.52 29.15 -44.58
CA LYS A 193 -23.98 29.16 -45.98
C LYS A 193 -24.99 30.28 -46.24
N ASP A 194 -26.00 30.43 -45.38
CA ASP A 194 -27.00 31.49 -45.51
C ASP A 194 -26.38 32.89 -45.44
N LEU A 195 -25.42 33.10 -44.52
CA LEU A 195 -24.70 34.37 -44.40
C LEU A 195 -23.83 34.66 -45.62
N ASN A 196 -23.19 33.64 -46.20
CA ASN A 196 -22.41 33.80 -47.43
C ASN A 196 -23.31 34.15 -48.62
N MET A 197 -24.47 33.50 -48.78
CA MET A 197 -25.42 33.86 -49.83
C MET A 197 -25.90 35.32 -49.66
N LYS A 198 -26.25 35.74 -48.45
CA LYS A 198 -26.65 37.14 -48.17
C LYS A 198 -25.53 38.14 -48.44
N ARG A 199 -24.28 37.79 -48.13
CA ARG A 199 -23.10 38.61 -48.47
C ARG A 199 -22.96 38.77 -49.98
N GLU A 200 -23.08 37.68 -50.74
CA GLU A 200 -23.00 37.73 -52.21
C GLU A 200 -24.14 38.56 -52.83
N GLU A 201 -25.35 38.48 -52.29
CA GLU A 201 -26.47 39.33 -52.70
C GLU A 201 -26.20 40.81 -52.42
N PHE A 202 -25.75 41.13 -51.21
CA PHE A 202 -25.39 42.49 -50.83
C PHE A 202 -24.25 43.05 -51.71
N ASP A 203 -23.22 42.25 -51.99
CA ASP A 203 -22.12 42.65 -52.87
C ASP A 203 -22.62 42.95 -54.30
N LYS A 204 -23.60 42.21 -54.82
CA LYS A 204 -24.23 42.51 -56.11
C LYS A 204 -25.02 43.82 -56.06
N GLU A 205 -25.77 44.04 -54.99
CA GLU A 205 -26.56 45.25 -54.81
C GLU A 205 -25.66 46.50 -54.71
N VAL A 206 -24.59 46.44 -53.92
CA VAL A 206 -23.57 47.48 -53.80
C VAL A 206 -22.92 47.78 -55.14
N LYS A 207 -22.57 46.76 -55.94
CA LYS A 207 -22.05 46.97 -57.31
C LYS A 207 -23.03 47.72 -58.20
N SER A 208 -24.30 47.29 -58.21
CA SER A 208 -25.33 47.96 -59.01
C SER A 208 -25.60 49.40 -58.57
N ALA A 209 -25.52 49.67 -57.26
CA ALA A 209 -25.65 51.02 -56.72
C ALA A 209 -24.46 51.88 -57.14
N GLY A 210 -23.23 51.36 -57.03
CA GLY A 210 -22.02 52.04 -57.50
C GLY A 210 -22.07 52.42 -58.98
N GLU A 211 -22.56 51.52 -59.84
CA GLU A 211 -22.76 51.80 -61.27
C GLU A 211 -23.78 52.91 -61.50
N LYS A 212 -24.92 52.90 -60.78
CA LYS A 212 -25.94 53.97 -60.87
C LYS A 212 -25.39 55.32 -60.41
N PHE A 213 -24.61 55.35 -59.32
CA PHE A 213 -23.96 56.57 -58.83
C PHE A 213 -22.95 57.11 -59.84
N ALA A 214 -22.14 56.24 -60.44
CA ALA A 214 -21.18 56.65 -61.47
C ALA A 214 -21.88 57.27 -62.69
N GLU A 215 -23.02 56.71 -63.10
CA GLU A 215 -23.81 57.26 -64.21
C GLU A 215 -24.47 58.60 -63.86
N GLN A 216 -25.03 58.74 -62.64
CA GLN A 216 -25.52 60.02 -62.14
C GLN A 216 -24.41 61.09 -62.08
N GLU A 217 -23.19 60.70 -61.69
CA GLU A 217 -22.06 61.62 -61.60
C GLU A 217 -21.60 62.10 -62.98
N LYS A 218 -21.62 61.24 -64.01
CA LYS A 218 -21.40 61.66 -65.41
C LYS A 218 -22.45 62.67 -65.86
N VAL A 219 -23.72 62.42 -65.58
CA VAL A 219 -24.82 63.33 -65.93
C VAL A 219 -24.64 64.68 -65.22
N ARG A 220 -24.26 64.67 -63.94
CA ARG A 220 -23.96 65.88 -63.16
C ARG A 220 -22.80 66.66 -63.78
N CYS A 221 -21.70 66.00 -64.13
CA CYS A 221 -20.56 66.65 -64.79
C CYS A 221 -20.98 67.29 -66.12
N GLY A 222 -21.77 66.60 -66.95
CA GLY A 222 -22.29 67.16 -68.19
C GLY A 222 -23.22 68.37 -67.98
N PHE A 223 -23.97 68.44 -66.87
CA PHE A 223 -24.73 69.64 -66.52
C PHE A 223 -23.82 70.80 -66.08
N VAL A 224 -22.79 70.52 -65.29
CA VAL A 224 -21.80 71.53 -64.86
C VAL A 224 -21.09 72.15 -66.07
N GLU A 225 -20.66 71.33 -67.04
CA GLU A 225 -20.04 71.82 -68.27
C GLU A 225 -20.97 72.73 -69.09
N ARG A 226 -22.27 72.39 -69.16
CA ARG A 226 -23.27 73.23 -69.84
C ARG A 226 -23.50 74.56 -69.13
N LEU A 227 -23.51 74.56 -67.80
CA LEU A 227 -23.63 75.79 -67.00
C LEU A 227 -22.40 76.69 -67.19
N ASP A 228 -21.18 76.13 -67.17
CA ASP A 228 -19.94 76.87 -67.43
C ASP A 228 -19.93 77.50 -68.83
N MET A 229 -20.41 76.77 -69.86
CA MET A 229 -20.57 77.33 -71.21
C MET A 229 -21.63 78.44 -71.28
N ALA A 230 -22.72 78.34 -70.51
CA ALA A 230 -23.75 79.37 -70.45
C ALA A 230 -23.26 80.63 -69.71
N GLU A 231 -22.52 80.45 -68.62
CA GLU A 231 -21.88 81.53 -67.87
C GLU A 231 -20.92 82.33 -68.75
N LYS A 232 -20.02 81.65 -69.47
CA LYS A 232 -19.11 82.29 -70.44
C LYS A 232 -19.84 83.07 -71.53
N LYS A 233 -20.98 82.57 -72.02
CA LYS A 233 -21.81 83.30 -73.01
C LYS A 233 -22.44 84.55 -72.40
N LEU A 234 -22.96 84.47 -71.18
CA LEU A 234 -23.53 85.62 -70.47
C LEU A 234 -22.47 86.67 -70.17
N GLU A 235 -21.25 86.26 -69.83
CA GLU A 235 -20.12 87.17 -69.62
C GLU A 235 -19.72 87.89 -70.91
N GLY A 236 -19.70 87.19 -72.05
CA GLY A 236 -19.53 87.81 -73.36
C GLY A 236 -20.65 88.80 -73.72
N MET A 237 -21.91 88.48 -73.39
CA MET A 237 -23.04 89.40 -73.58
C MET A 237 -22.92 90.63 -72.67
N ARG A 238 -22.52 90.46 -71.41
CA ARG A 238 -22.29 91.56 -70.46
C ARG A 238 -21.21 92.51 -70.98
N ALA A 239 -20.08 91.98 -71.45
CA ALA A 239 -19.01 92.79 -72.04
C ALA A 239 -19.50 93.60 -73.26
N SER A 240 -20.33 93.00 -74.11
CA SER A 240 -20.93 93.71 -75.25
C SER A 240 -21.91 94.81 -74.83
N ILE A 241 -22.67 94.61 -73.76
CA ILE A 241 -23.56 95.63 -73.20
C ILE A 241 -22.73 96.79 -72.63
N ASP A 242 -21.67 96.50 -71.87
CA ASP A 242 -20.78 97.53 -71.29
C ASP A 242 -20.10 98.38 -72.38
N GLU A 243 -19.68 97.77 -73.50
CA GLU A 243 -19.12 98.49 -74.65
C GLU A 243 -20.16 99.46 -75.26
N ARG A 244 -21.41 99.01 -75.43
CA ARG A 244 -22.50 99.85 -75.94
C ARG A 244 -22.88 100.96 -74.97
N LEU A 245 -22.83 100.70 -73.66
CA LEU A 245 -23.08 101.72 -72.65
C LEU A 245 -22.01 102.82 -72.70
N LYS A 246 -20.73 102.46 -72.86
CA LYS A 246 -19.64 103.44 -73.08
C LYS A 246 -19.83 104.25 -74.36
N GLU A 247 -20.28 103.62 -75.45
CA GLU A 247 -20.57 104.32 -76.71
C GLU A 247 -21.73 105.33 -76.54
N ILE A 248 -22.78 104.95 -75.82
CA ILE A 248 -23.92 105.83 -75.51
C ILE A 248 -23.45 107.01 -74.65
N GLU A 249 -22.67 106.74 -73.60
CA GLU A 249 -22.11 107.77 -72.71
C GLU A 249 -21.20 108.75 -73.46
N PHE A 250 -20.41 108.26 -74.43
CA PHE A 250 -19.61 109.11 -75.31
C PHE A 250 -20.49 109.99 -76.22
N ARG A 251 -21.53 109.42 -76.85
CA ARG A 251 -22.47 110.16 -77.72
C ARG A 251 -23.28 111.21 -76.96
N GLU A 252 -23.66 110.92 -75.72
CA GLU A 252 -24.38 111.87 -74.85
C GLU A 252 -23.48 113.04 -74.44
N ASN A 253 -22.23 112.76 -74.07
CA ASN A 253 -21.25 113.81 -73.76
C ASN A 253 -20.91 114.70 -74.97
N ASP A 254 -20.91 114.16 -76.19
CA ASP A 254 -20.67 114.94 -77.40
C ASP A 254 -21.86 115.83 -77.78
N LYS A 255 -23.09 115.31 -77.62
CA LYS A 255 -24.32 116.11 -77.77
C LYS A 255 -24.45 117.20 -76.70
N MET A 256 -24.02 116.95 -75.47
CA MET A 256 -23.97 117.99 -74.42
C MET A 256 -23.01 119.12 -74.80
N ARG A 257 -21.83 118.82 -75.37
CA ARG A 257 -20.92 119.86 -75.88
C ARG A 257 -21.52 120.68 -77.02
N GLU A 258 -22.26 120.05 -77.93
CA GLU A 258 -22.95 120.73 -79.04
C GLU A 258 -24.09 121.64 -78.53
N LEU A 259 -24.85 121.19 -77.53
CA LEU A 259 -25.94 121.98 -76.92
C LEU A 259 -25.42 123.19 -76.14
N VAL A 260 -24.31 123.05 -75.40
CA VAL A 260 -23.64 124.17 -74.70
C VAL A 260 -23.13 125.22 -75.70
N SER A 261 -22.67 124.81 -76.89
CA SER A 261 -22.28 125.75 -77.96
C SER A 261 -23.47 126.47 -78.60
N LYS A 262 -24.67 125.87 -78.63
CA LYS A 262 -25.90 126.50 -79.15
C LYS A 262 -26.57 127.40 -78.10
N GLU A 263 -26.45 127.08 -76.82
CA GLU A 263 -26.88 127.90 -75.68
C GLU A 263 -26.05 129.21 -75.59
N GLN A 264 -24.73 129.13 -75.82
CA GLN A 264 -23.85 130.31 -75.92
C GLN A 264 -24.14 131.22 -77.14
N GLN A 265 -24.79 130.70 -78.18
CA GLN A 265 -25.27 131.50 -79.32
C GLN A 265 -26.64 132.17 -79.07
N LEU A 266 -27.43 131.63 -78.13
CA LEU A 266 -28.75 132.15 -77.74
C LEU A 266 -28.67 133.29 -76.71
N ASP A 267 -27.62 133.35 -75.90
CA ASP A 267 -27.38 134.42 -74.90
C ASP A 267 -26.97 135.76 -75.53
N VAL A 268 -26.46 135.76 -76.77
CA VAL A 268 -26.04 136.97 -77.51
C VAL A 268 -27.20 137.61 -78.32
N MET A 269 -28.26 136.86 -78.62
CA MET A 269 -29.39 137.35 -79.44
C MET A 269 -30.59 137.88 -78.65
N SER A 270 -30.63 137.76 -77.32
CA SER A 270 -31.80 138.19 -76.51
C SER A 270 -31.61 139.49 -75.71
N LYS A 271 -30.76 140.40 -76.20
CA LYS A 271 -30.54 141.75 -75.63
C LYS A 271 -30.85 142.93 -76.56
N LYS A 272 -31.60 142.70 -77.64
CA LYS A 272 -32.23 143.76 -78.45
C LYS A 272 -33.54 143.26 -79.07
N PHE A 273 -34.66 143.56 -78.42
CA PHE A 273 -35.83 144.27 -78.97
C PHE A 273 -37.05 144.00 -78.10
N VAL A 274 -37.34 144.98 -77.25
CA VAL A 274 -38.62 145.19 -76.57
C VAL A 274 -39.31 146.35 -77.29
N GLU A 275 -40.65 146.24 -77.40
CA GLU A 275 -41.65 147.19 -77.91
C GLU A 275 -41.76 147.28 -79.45
N VAL A 276 -42.89 146.91 -80.10
CA VAL A 276 -44.27 147.34 -79.82
C VAL A 276 -45.34 146.30 -80.24
N ALA A 277 -46.29 146.11 -79.32
CA ALA A 277 -47.74 145.83 -79.40
C ALA A 277 -48.36 144.79 -80.37
N GLU A 278 -48.93 143.75 -79.72
CA GLU A 278 -50.35 143.35 -79.76
C GLU A 278 -51.13 143.39 -81.08
N LEU A 279 -51.60 142.22 -81.54
CA LEU A 279 -53.03 141.88 -81.65
C LEU A 279 -53.23 140.35 -81.84
N ALA A 280 -53.93 139.77 -80.86
CA ALA A 280 -54.83 138.61 -80.83
C ALA A 280 -54.68 137.37 -81.76
N ASP A 281 -54.75 136.22 -81.07
CA ASP A 281 -55.40 134.95 -81.45
C ASP A 281 -54.65 133.94 -82.34
N GLU A 282 -54.10 132.89 -81.69
CA GLU A 282 -53.86 131.50 -82.14
C GLU A 282 -52.78 130.81 -81.25
N GLN A 283 -53.09 130.50 -79.98
CA GLN A 283 -52.21 129.75 -79.07
C GLN A 283 -52.82 128.43 -78.55
N LEU A 284 -53.24 127.54 -79.47
CA LEU A 284 -53.74 126.22 -79.07
C LEU A 284 -53.18 125.02 -79.84
N THR A 285 -52.25 125.19 -80.80
CA THR A 285 -51.72 124.08 -81.61
C THR A 285 -50.31 123.61 -81.20
N GLU A 286 -49.47 124.46 -80.60
CA GLU A 286 -48.12 124.05 -80.14
C GLU A 286 -48.12 123.31 -78.79
N ARG A 287 -49.05 123.64 -77.88
CA ARG A 287 -49.18 122.94 -76.58
C ARG A 287 -49.78 121.53 -76.73
N GLU A 288 -50.65 121.30 -77.71
CA GLU A 288 -51.20 119.98 -78.02
C GLU A 288 -50.12 119.01 -78.57
N GLY A 289 -49.18 119.50 -79.39
CA GLY A 289 -48.10 118.67 -79.94
C GLY A 289 -47.09 118.15 -78.91
N LEU A 290 -46.83 118.91 -77.84
CA LEU A 290 -45.97 118.48 -76.72
C LEU A 290 -46.72 117.55 -75.75
N ALA A 291 -48.00 117.82 -75.50
CA ALA A 291 -48.85 116.95 -74.69
C ALA A 291 -49.01 115.55 -75.32
N ILE A 292 -49.18 115.45 -76.64
CA ILE A 292 -49.28 114.17 -77.37
C ILE A 292 -47.94 113.40 -77.34
N LYS A 293 -46.79 114.08 -77.42
CA LYS A 293 -45.47 113.43 -77.29
C LYS A 293 -45.21 112.90 -75.88
N LEU A 294 -45.65 113.62 -74.85
CA LEU A 294 -45.55 113.16 -73.46
C LEU A 294 -46.52 112.01 -73.17
N LEU A 295 -47.75 112.05 -73.69
CA LEU A 295 -48.72 110.94 -73.60
C LEU A 295 -48.17 109.67 -74.24
N LYS A 296 -47.62 109.73 -75.47
CA LYS A 296 -47.00 108.55 -76.11
C LYS A 296 -45.82 107.98 -75.33
N ARG A 297 -45.05 108.82 -74.64
CA ARG A 297 -43.95 108.37 -73.77
C ARG A 297 -44.45 107.73 -72.48
N LEU A 298 -45.51 108.27 -71.90
CA LEU A 298 -46.15 107.70 -70.71
C LEU A 298 -46.83 106.37 -71.03
N GLU A 299 -47.48 106.24 -72.19
CA GLU A 299 -48.05 104.98 -72.69
C GLU A 299 -46.95 103.92 -72.88
N LEU A 300 -45.84 104.26 -73.56
CA LEU A 300 -44.69 103.36 -73.71
C LEU A 300 -44.06 102.96 -72.35
N ALA A 301 -43.99 103.89 -71.40
CA ALA A 301 -43.51 103.60 -70.05
C ALA A 301 -44.49 102.71 -69.28
N GLN A 302 -45.80 102.90 -69.46
CA GLN A 302 -46.85 102.10 -68.84
C GLN A 302 -46.85 100.67 -69.39
N ASP A 303 -46.72 100.49 -70.71
CA ASP A 303 -46.59 99.19 -71.36
C ASP A 303 -45.33 98.44 -70.88
N ASN A 304 -44.20 99.14 -70.72
CA ASN A 304 -42.96 98.57 -70.20
C ASN A 304 -43.09 98.15 -68.72
N VAL A 305 -43.76 98.96 -67.89
CA VAL A 305 -44.01 98.62 -66.49
C VAL A 305 -44.94 97.41 -66.40
N GLU A 306 -45.96 97.31 -67.25
CA GLU A 306 -46.87 96.17 -67.26
C GLU A 306 -46.16 94.89 -67.72
N SER A 307 -45.34 94.97 -68.77
CA SER A 307 -44.47 93.86 -69.19
C SER A 307 -43.49 93.43 -68.08
N LEU A 308 -42.91 94.38 -67.34
CA LEU A 308 -42.06 94.08 -66.20
C LEU A 308 -42.83 93.40 -65.06
N LYS A 309 -44.06 93.83 -64.75
CA LYS A 309 -44.91 93.15 -63.75
C LYS A 309 -45.19 91.71 -64.14
N GLU A 310 -45.50 91.45 -65.41
CA GLU A 310 -45.73 90.08 -65.90
C GLU A 310 -44.47 89.21 -65.74
N THR A 311 -43.30 89.72 -66.13
CA THR A 311 -42.04 88.97 -65.95
C THR A 311 -41.69 88.73 -64.48
N VAL A 312 -41.92 89.71 -63.60
CA VAL A 312 -41.73 89.57 -62.15
C VAL A 312 -42.69 88.54 -61.58
N HIS A 313 -43.97 88.57 -61.97
CA HIS A 313 -44.96 87.60 -61.54
C HIS A 313 -44.58 86.17 -61.95
N GLU A 314 -44.08 85.98 -63.17
CA GLU A 314 -43.62 84.69 -63.66
C GLU A 314 -42.38 84.19 -62.90
N ARG A 315 -41.44 85.08 -62.55
CA ARG A 315 -40.31 84.77 -61.66
C ARG A 315 -40.75 84.36 -60.26
N TYR A 316 -41.76 85.02 -59.69
CA TYR A 316 -42.32 84.63 -58.38
C TYR A 316 -42.94 83.24 -58.40
N LYS A 317 -43.66 82.87 -59.47
CA LYS A 317 -44.16 81.48 -59.65
C LYS A 317 -43.01 80.48 -59.71
N GLU A 318 -41.96 80.78 -60.47
CA GLU A 318 -40.77 79.93 -60.61
C GLU A 318 -40.06 79.71 -59.26
N ILE A 319 -39.93 80.77 -58.45
CA ILE A 319 -39.38 80.71 -57.09
C ILE A 319 -40.24 79.81 -56.20
N GLY A 320 -41.57 79.98 -56.25
CA GLY A 320 -42.50 79.14 -55.48
C GLY A 320 -42.41 77.65 -55.84
N LEU A 321 -42.24 77.31 -57.11
CA LEU A 321 -42.02 75.93 -57.55
C LEU A 321 -40.69 75.37 -57.03
N LYS A 322 -39.60 76.15 -57.10
CA LYS A 322 -38.29 75.76 -56.55
C LYS A 322 -38.31 75.60 -55.03
N GLU A 323 -39.11 76.40 -54.33
CA GLU A 323 -39.28 76.28 -52.88
C GLU A 323 -39.99 74.96 -52.50
N VAL A 324 -40.98 74.53 -53.28
CA VAL A 324 -41.64 73.22 -53.11
C VAL A 324 -40.65 72.07 -53.38
N GLU A 325 -39.86 72.16 -54.45
CA GLU A 325 -38.83 71.15 -54.74
C GLU A 325 -37.77 71.06 -53.63
N LEU A 326 -37.29 72.21 -53.12
CA LEU A 326 -36.36 72.27 -52.00
C LEU A 326 -36.94 71.66 -50.72
N ASN A 327 -38.23 71.89 -50.44
CA ASN A 327 -38.91 71.28 -49.30
C ASN A 327 -39.02 69.76 -49.47
N SER A 328 -39.30 69.26 -50.68
CA SER A 328 -39.31 67.81 -50.94
C SER A 328 -37.92 67.16 -50.73
N ILE A 329 -36.86 67.83 -51.17
CA ILE A 329 -35.47 67.38 -50.95
C ILE A 329 -35.15 67.40 -49.45
N ARG A 330 -35.54 68.46 -48.73
CA ARG A 330 -35.35 68.57 -47.27
C ARG A 330 -36.01 67.41 -46.54
N ASP A 331 -37.27 67.11 -46.84
CA ASP A 331 -38.01 66.02 -46.20
C ASP A 331 -37.40 64.65 -46.52
N TRP A 332 -36.81 64.48 -47.71
CA TRP A 332 -36.07 63.27 -48.05
C TRP A 332 -34.76 63.16 -47.25
N VAL A 333 -34.01 64.25 -47.10
CA VAL A 333 -32.77 64.28 -46.30
C VAL A 333 -33.08 63.98 -44.84
N VAL A 334 -34.10 64.61 -44.25
CA VAL A 334 -34.51 64.36 -42.86
C VAL A 334 -34.84 62.88 -42.65
N ARG A 335 -35.66 62.28 -43.53
CA ARG A 335 -35.96 60.84 -43.47
C ARG A 335 -34.70 59.97 -43.55
N LYS A 336 -33.74 60.32 -44.41
CA LYS A 336 -32.48 59.56 -44.49
C LYS A 336 -31.59 59.72 -43.27
N VAL A 337 -31.59 60.88 -42.63
CA VAL A 337 -30.87 61.06 -41.35
C VAL A 337 -31.50 60.18 -40.27
N ASP A 338 -32.83 60.18 -40.13
CA ASP A 338 -33.52 59.34 -39.14
C ASP A 338 -33.29 57.83 -39.35
N GLU A 339 -33.23 57.39 -40.62
CA GLU A 339 -32.88 56.02 -40.98
C GLU A 339 -31.43 55.69 -40.58
N LEU A 340 -30.48 56.58 -40.85
CA LEU A 340 -29.07 56.40 -40.46
C LEU A 340 -28.88 56.39 -38.95
N ASP A 341 -29.58 57.25 -38.21
CA ASP A 341 -29.55 57.26 -36.74
C ASP A 341 -30.10 55.95 -36.16
N SER A 342 -31.17 55.42 -36.77
CA SER A 342 -31.74 54.12 -36.41
C SER A 342 -30.77 52.97 -36.69
N GLU A 343 -30.06 53.00 -37.82
CA GLU A 343 -29.01 52.02 -38.16
C GLU A 343 -27.81 52.12 -37.21
N ALA A 344 -27.36 53.34 -36.86
CA ALA A 344 -26.27 53.58 -35.92
C ALA A 344 -26.58 53.01 -34.53
N ALA A 345 -27.80 53.21 -34.03
CA ALA A 345 -28.24 52.65 -32.76
C ALA A 345 -28.24 51.10 -32.78
N GLN A 346 -28.66 50.48 -33.88
CA GLN A 346 -28.61 49.02 -34.04
C GLN A 346 -27.16 48.50 -34.06
N LEU A 347 -26.23 49.23 -34.68
CA LEU A 347 -24.82 48.86 -34.72
C LEU A 347 -24.19 48.94 -33.33
N GLU A 348 -24.48 49.97 -32.55
CA GLU A 348 -23.99 50.09 -31.16
C GLU A 348 -24.49 48.93 -30.29
N GLU A 349 -25.76 48.53 -30.45
CA GLU A 349 -26.28 47.37 -29.73
C GLU A 349 -25.65 46.05 -30.20
N ARG A 350 -25.37 45.90 -31.51
CA ARG A 350 -24.60 44.76 -32.04
C ARG A 350 -23.20 44.73 -31.45
N GLU A 351 -22.51 45.87 -31.32
CA GLU A 351 -21.19 45.97 -30.72
C GLU A 351 -21.20 45.53 -29.25
N LYS A 352 -22.18 45.99 -28.46
CA LYS A 352 -22.38 45.55 -27.07
C LYS A 352 -22.58 44.03 -26.98
N ARG A 353 -23.40 43.45 -27.85
CA ARG A 353 -23.60 41.98 -27.93
C ARG A 353 -22.32 41.24 -28.31
N ILE A 354 -21.53 41.77 -29.24
CA ILE A 354 -20.24 41.19 -29.64
C ILE A 354 -19.26 41.22 -28.46
N LYS A 355 -19.23 42.32 -27.69
CA LYS A 355 -18.37 42.46 -26.52
C LYS A 355 -18.69 41.41 -25.45
N ILE A 356 -19.97 41.23 -25.12
CA ILE A 356 -20.41 40.18 -24.17
C ILE A 356 -19.99 38.80 -24.68
N LYS A 357 -20.28 38.48 -25.95
CA LYS A 357 -19.88 37.19 -26.54
C LYS A 357 -18.37 36.97 -26.53
N LYS A 358 -17.57 38.02 -26.71
CA LYS A 358 -16.10 37.96 -26.64
C LYS A 358 -15.63 37.61 -25.23
N ASP A 359 -16.26 38.20 -24.21
CA ASP A 359 -15.93 37.92 -22.81
C ASP A 359 -16.35 36.50 -22.41
N ASP A 360 -17.51 36.03 -22.88
CA ASP A 360 -17.97 34.64 -22.69
C ASP A 360 -16.97 33.65 -23.30
N VAL A 361 -16.57 33.87 -24.55
CA VAL A 361 -15.57 33.03 -25.26
C VAL A 361 -14.22 33.06 -24.54
N LEU A 362 -13.81 34.22 -23.98
CA LEU A 362 -12.58 34.31 -23.19
C LEU A 362 -12.68 33.49 -21.89
N SER A 363 -13.84 33.49 -21.23
CA SER A 363 -14.09 32.69 -20.04
C SER A 363 -14.02 31.18 -20.34
N GLU A 364 -14.65 30.73 -21.43
CA GLU A 364 -14.62 29.34 -21.89
C GLU A 364 -13.20 28.92 -22.27
N LYS A 365 -12.45 29.77 -22.98
CA LYS A 365 -11.04 29.53 -23.32
C LYS A 365 -10.18 29.31 -22.07
N ASN A 366 -10.40 30.11 -21.01
CA ASN A 366 -9.66 29.96 -19.76
C ASN A 366 -10.05 28.68 -19.02
N GLU A 367 -11.33 28.30 -19.03
CA GLU A 367 -11.77 27.03 -18.46
C GLU A 367 -11.18 25.82 -19.20
N LEU A 368 -11.19 25.86 -20.53
CA LEU A 368 -10.55 24.84 -21.38
C LEU A 368 -9.05 24.76 -21.11
N ARG A 369 -8.36 25.89 -20.91
CA ARG A 369 -6.95 25.89 -20.52
C ARG A 369 -6.72 25.21 -19.17
N ARG A 370 -7.58 25.44 -18.18
CA ARG A 370 -7.52 24.74 -16.88
C ARG A 370 -7.74 23.24 -17.05
N LYS A 371 -8.76 22.83 -17.82
CA LYS A 371 -9.04 21.42 -18.13
C LYS A 371 -7.86 20.76 -18.84
N LYS A 372 -7.26 21.43 -19.84
CA LYS A 372 -6.06 20.96 -20.54
C LYS A 372 -4.88 20.72 -19.57
N ASN A 373 -4.62 21.68 -18.68
CA ASN A 373 -3.55 21.53 -17.70
C ASN A 373 -3.82 20.37 -16.72
N LYS A 374 -5.08 20.20 -16.29
CA LYS A 374 -5.47 19.08 -15.41
C LYS A 374 -5.27 17.73 -16.11
N ILE A 375 -5.70 17.61 -17.36
CA ILE A 375 -5.48 16.39 -18.17
C ILE A 375 -3.99 16.10 -18.34
N ALA A 376 -3.14 17.12 -18.53
CA ALA A 376 -1.70 16.92 -18.64
C ALA A 376 -1.08 16.37 -17.33
N VAL A 377 -1.55 16.81 -16.17
CA VAL A 377 -1.12 16.24 -14.87
C VAL A 377 -1.59 14.80 -14.75
N GLU A 378 -2.86 14.52 -15.04
CA GLU A 378 -3.42 13.16 -14.99
C GLU A 378 -2.70 12.20 -15.96
N GLN A 379 -2.26 12.67 -17.13
CA GLN A 379 -1.44 11.90 -18.07
C GLN A 379 -0.07 11.54 -17.50
N ASN A 380 0.61 12.49 -16.84
CA ASN A 380 1.89 12.21 -16.20
C ASN A 380 1.73 11.20 -15.05
N ASP A 381 0.70 11.34 -14.23
CA ASP A 381 0.41 10.40 -13.14
C ASP A 381 0.13 8.98 -13.66
N LEU A 382 -0.60 8.87 -14.78
CA LEU A 382 -0.85 7.58 -15.45
C LEU A 382 0.44 6.97 -16.00
N GLN A 383 1.33 7.79 -16.58
CA GLN A 383 2.62 7.32 -17.07
C GLN A 383 3.48 6.74 -15.93
N ILE A 384 3.54 7.44 -14.78
CA ILE A 384 4.25 6.98 -13.59
C ILE A 384 3.69 5.63 -13.12
N ARG A 385 2.35 5.51 -13.03
CA ARG A 385 1.70 4.25 -12.63
C ARG A 385 1.96 3.11 -13.62
N GLU A 386 2.01 3.40 -14.93
CA GLU A 386 2.33 2.40 -15.94
C GLU A 386 3.76 1.87 -15.76
N ASP A 387 4.72 2.76 -15.48
CA ASP A 387 6.11 2.39 -15.24
C ASP A 387 6.28 1.60 -13.94
N GLU A 388 5.56 1.96 -12.86
CA GLU A 388 5.48 1.20 -11.62
C GLU A 388 4.91 -0.21 -11.83
N LEU A 389 3.83 -0.34 -12.62
CA LEU A 389 3.25 -1.63 -12.95
C LEU A 389 4.21 -2.51 -13.75
N LYS A 390 4.93 -1.93 -14.71
CA LYS A 390 5.98 -2.63 -15.47
C LYS A 390 7.12 -3.10 -14.55
N ALA A 391 7.51 -2.30 -13.56
CA ALA A 391 8.51 -2.71 -12.57
C ALA A 391 8.02 -3.88 -11.71
N ARG A 392 6.80 -3.79 -11.18
CA ARG A 392 6.19 -4.88 -10.39
C ARG A 392 6.03 -6.17 -11.20
N GLN A 393 5.70 -6.07 -12.49
CA GLN A 393 5.63 -7.25 -13.37
C GLN A 393 6.99 -7.95 -13.47
N ARG A 394 8.09 -7.21 -13.64
CA ARG A 394 9.44 -7.78 -13.70
C ARG A 394 9.83 -8.45 -12.39
N GLU A 395 9.49 -7.85 -11.24
CA GLU A 395 9.72 -8.47 -9.93
C GLU A 395 8.95 -9.77 -9.76
N MET A 396 7.68 -9.80 -10.20
CA MET A 396 6.87 -11.01 -10.19
C MET A 396 7.46 -12.11 -11.09
N ASP A 397 7.93 -11.76 -12.30
CA ASP A 397 8.58 -12.72 -13.20
C ASP A 397 9.87 -13.31 -12.60
N LEU A 398 10.66 -12.50 -11.89
CA LEU A 398 11.86 -12.96 -11.17
C LEU A 398 11.51 -13.90 -10.02
N VAL A 399 10.48 -13.57 -9.24
CA VAL A 399 10.01 -14.42 -8.14
C VAL A 399 9.45 -15.74 -8.66
N GLN A 400 8.71 -15.72 -9.77
CA GLN A 400 8.22 -16.92 -10.42
C GLN A 400 9.38 -17.84 -10.84
N LYS A 401 10.40 -17.31 -11.52
CA LYS A 401 11.60 -18.08 -11.90
C LYS A 401 12.33 -18.65 -10.68
N SER A 402 12.46 -17.87 -9.61
CA SER A 402 13.08 -18.36 -8.37
C SER A 402 12.28 -19.50 -7.75
N ASN A 403 10.95 -19.42 -7.76
CA ASN A 403 10.09 -20.49 -7.24
C ASN A 403 10.15 -21.75 -8.09
N GLU A 404 10.21 -21.64 -9.41
CA GLU A 404 10.43 -22.77 -10.32
C GLU A 404 11.74 -23.50 -9.98
N GLN A 405 12.85 -22.76 -9.80
CA GLN A 405 14.13 -23.33 -9.37
C GLN A 405 14.05 -24.01 -8.00
N ARG A 406 13.31 -23.43 -7.05
CA ARG A 406 13.10 -24.04 -5.73
C ARG A 406 12.29 -25.33 -5.82
N LEU A 407 11.32 -25.40 -6.71
CA LEU A 407 10.53 -26.60 -6.96
C LEU A 407 11.42 -27.74 -7.48
N GLU A 408 12.25 -27.46 -8.48
CA GLU A 408 13.21 -28.44 -9.04
C GLU A 408 14.23 -28.93 -8.00
N GLU A 409 14.66 -28.07 -7.08
CA GLU A 409 15.53 -28.46 -5.97
C GLU A 409 14.80 -29.34 -4.95
N LEU A 410 13.54 -29.05 -4.65
CA LEU A 410 12.71 -29.89 -3.78
C LEU A 410 12.50 -31.28 -4.38
N ASP A 411 12.21 -31.37 -5.68
CA ASP A 411 12.07 -32.65 -6.38
C ASP A 411 13.37 -33.46 -6.32
N ARG A 412 14.53 -32.81 -6.53
CA ARG A 412 15.84 -33.47 -6.39
C ARG A 412 16.08 -34.00 -4.97
N ARG A 413 15.72 -33.22 -3.95
CA ARG A 413 15.84 -33.66 -2.54
C ARG A 413 14.89 -34.81 -2.21
N GLU A 414 13.67 -34.79 -2.72
CA GLU A 414 12.72 -35.89 -2.56
C GLU A 414 13.25 -37.18 -3.17
N MET A 415 13.82 -37.12 -4.38
CA MET A 415 14.47 -38.26 -5.02
C MET A 415 15.65 -38.81 -4.18
N SER A 416 16.45 -37.94 -3.59
CA SER A 416 17.54 -38.33 -2.68
C SER A 416 17.01 -39.02 -1.42
N LEU A 417 15.98 -38.46 -0.77
CA LEU A 417 15.33 -39.05 0.39
C LEU A 417 14.70 -40.41 0.07
N ASN A 418 14.11 -40.57 -1.12
CA ASN A 418 13.61 -41.85 -1.62
C ASN A 418 14.73 -42.89 -1.72
N SER A 419 15.89 -42.52 -2.22
CA SER A 419 17.07 -43.39 -2.27
C SER A 419 17.54 -43.81 -0.87
N VAL A 420 17.71 -42.85 0.05
CA VAL A 420 18.11 -43.12 1.44
C VAL A 420 17.10 -44.03 2.14
N ARG A 421 15.80 -43.78 1.95
CA ARG A 421 14.73 -44.61 2.49
C ARG A 421 14.78 -46.05 1.94
N GLY A 422 15.13 -46.21 0.67
CA GLY A 422 15.40 -47.51 0.05
C GLY A 422 16.60 -48.23 0.67
N PHE A 423 17.73 -47.54 0.80
CA PHE A 423 18.94 -48.06 1.43
C PHE A 423 18.70 -48.52 2.87
N THR A 424 18.08 -47.67 3.68
CA THR A 424 17.73 -47.97 5.07
C THR A 424 16.83 -49.21 5.16
N ARG A 425 15.80 -49.32 4.31
CA ARG A 425 14.93 -50.50 4.25
C ARG A 425 15.72 -51.78 3.92
N ASN A 426 16.71 -51.71 3.04
CA ASN A 426 17.55 -52.86 2.71
C ASN A 426 18.49 -53.23 3.87
N CYS A 427 19.15 -52.27 4.50
CA CYS A 427 19.96 -52.51 5.70
C CYS A 427 19.15 -53.20 6.81
N PHE A 428 17.91 -52.78 7.05
CA PHE A 428 17.04 -53.43 8.02
C PHE A 428 16.71 -54.88 7.65
N LYS A 429 16.45 -55.18 6.37
CA LYS A 429 16.22 -56.56 5.90
C LYS A 429 17.45 -57.44 6.13
N GLU A 430 18.64 -56.94 5.82
CA GLU A 430 19.91 -57.65 6.05
C GLU A 430 20.16 -57.91 7.53
N HIS A 431 19.99 -56.89 8.38
CA HIS A 431 20.13 -57.03 9.83
C HIS A 431 19.14 -58.06 10.40
N LEU A 432 17.89 -58.08 9.93
CA LEU A 432 16.92 -59.12 10.32
C LEU A 432 17.35 -60.52 9.90
N ALA A 433 17.96 -60.67 8.71
CA ALA A 433 18.49 -61.95 8.26
C ALA A 433 19.69 -62.41 9.11
N ILE A 434 20.62 -61.49 9.43
CA ILE A 434 21.75 -61.76 10.33
C ILE A 434 21.24 -62.16 11.72
N LYS A 435 20.28 -61.41 12.28
CA LYS A 435 19.67 -61.72 13.57
C LYS A 435 19.07 -63.13 13.61
N LYS A 436 18.38 -63.55 12.54
CA LYS A 436 17.84 -64.93 12.43
C LYS A 436 18.96 -65.98 12.40
N LYS A 437 20.04 -65.75 11.64
CA LYS A 437 21.20 -66.65 11.59
C LYS A 437 21.88 -66.78 12.95
N LEU A 438 22.20 -65.67 13.61
CA LEU A 438 22.80 -65.66 14.94
C LEU A 438 21.91 -66.36 15.98
N LEU A 439 20.59 -66.19 15.91
CA LEU A 439 19.65 -66.92 16.78
C LEU A 439 19.75 -68.44 16.55
N SER A 440 19.88 -68.89 15.30
CA SER A 440 20.01 -70.31 14.98
C SER A 440 21.35 -70.91 15.45
N GLU A 441 22.45 -70.16 15.31
CA GLU A 441 23.77 -70.55 15.82
C GLU A 441 23.79 -70.60 17.34
N ARG A 442 23.22 -69.60 18.02
CA ARG A 442 23.05 -69.60 19.48
C ARG A 442 22.31 -70.86 19.94
N ASN A 443 21.20 -71.20 19.31
CA ASN A 443 20.43 -72.41 19.65
C ASN A 443 21.22 -73.71 19.41
N LEU A 444 22.15 -73.73 18.45
CA LEU A 444 23.05 -74.86 18.21
C LEU A 444 24.13 -74.96 19.31
N VAL A 445 24.75 -73.83 19.65
CA VAL A 445 25.74 -73.75 20.73
C VAL A 445 25.11 -74.14 22.07
N GLU A 446 23.91 -73.64 22.39
CA GLU A 446 23.17 -74.02 23.60
C GLU A 446 22.80 -75.52 23.64
N ARG A 447 22.62 -76.18 22.49
CA ARG A 447 22.47 -77.65 22.44
C ARG A 447 23.78 -78.36 22.73
N ARG A 448 24.87 -77.97 22.05
CA ARG A 448 26.21 -78.55 22.26
C ARG A 448 26.70 -78.37 23.70
N ALA A 449 26.43 -77.21 24.30
CA ALA A 449 26.78 -76.95 25.70
C ALA A 449 26.06 -77.92 26.65
N ARG A 450 24.78 -78.19 26.43
CA ARG A 450 24.02 -79.20 27.20
C ARG A 450 24.57 -80.61 27.00
N ASP A 451 24.94 -80.98 25.78
CA ASP A 451 25.53 -82.29 25.49
C ASP A 451 26.89 -82.45 26.19
N LEU A 452 27.73 -81.40 26.19
CA LEU A 452 29.00 -81.37 26.90
C LEU A 452 28.83 -81.41 28.41
N GLU A 453 27.82 -80.72 28.98
CA GLU A 453 27.48 -80.84 30.41
C GLU A 453 27.15 -82.27 30.79
N LEU A 454 26.36 -82.98 29.97
CA LEU A 454 26.06 -84.40 30.20
C LEU A 454 27.32 -85.27 30.12
N GLU A 455 28.23 -84.96 29.20
CA GLU A 455 29.50 -85.69 29.07
C GLU A 455 30.47 -85.38 30.21
N ILE A 456 30.55 -84.13 30.68
CA ILE A 456 31.29 -83.75 31.88
C ILE A 456 30.73 -84.51 33.09
N GLN A 457 29.41 -84.63 33.22
CA GLN A 457 28.79 -85.42 34.30
C GLN A 457 29.16 -86.91 34.21
N ARG A 458 29.23 -87.48 33.01
CA ARG A 458 29.72 -88.85 32.80
C ARG A 458 31.19 -88.98 33.17
N LEU A 459 32.04 -88.06 32.72
CA LEU A 459 33.47 -88.04 33.01
C LEU A 459 33.76 -87.78 34.49
N LYS A 460 32.97 -86.95 35.17
CA LYS A 460 33.02 -86.79 36.63
C LYS A 460 32.68 -88.10 37.34
N LYS A 461 31.69 -88.84 36.84
CA LYS A 461 31.36 -90.16 37.39
C LYS A 461 32.50 -91.15 37.19
N THR A 462 33.11 -91.21 36.01
CA THR A 462 34.27 -92.08 35.76
C THR A 462 35.51 -91.62 36.52
N ALA A 463 35.70 -90.31 36.70
CA ALA A 463 36.77 -89.74 37.52
C ALA A 463 36.59 -90.09 39.00
N ARG A 464 35.37 -90.01 39.57
CA ARG A 464 35.07 -90.49 40.93
C ARG A 464 35.31 -92.00 41.07
N GLU A 465 35.02 -92.78 40.03
CA GLU A 465 35.33 -94.22 39.98
C GLU A 465 36.86 -94.50 39.91
N LEU A 466 37.64 -93.59 39.31
CA LEU A 466 39.11 -93.65 39.26
C LEU A 466 39.78 -93.09 40.52
N GLU A 467 39.23 -92.04 41.15
CA GLU A 467 39.67 -91.47 42.43
C GLU A 467 39.41 -92.43 43.59
N LEU A 468 38.32 -93.21 43.54
CA LEU A 468 38.12 -94.35 44.46
C LEU A 468 39.17 -95.46 44.28
N LYS A 469 39.89 -95.50 43.14
CA LYS A 469 41.02 -96.41 42.89
C LYS A 469 42.38 -95.76 43.16
N GLN A 470 42.44 -94.46 43.48
CA GLN A 470 43.69 -93.73 43.66
C GLN A 470 43.55 -92.68 44.77
N LYS A 471 43.44 -93.12 46.02
CA LYS A 471 43.72 -92.28 47.18
C LYS A 471 45.18 -92.46 47.62
N GLY A 472 46.00 -91.48 47.25
CA GLY A 472 47.35 -91.27 47.77
C GLY A 472 47.97 -89.97 47.26
N SER A 473 47.99 -88.95 48.13
CA SER A 473 48.74 -87.67 48.06
C SER A 473 48.29 -86.61 47.05
N SER A 474 48.49 -85.30 47.21
CA SER A 474 48.69 -84.32 48.32
C SER A 474 49.03 -82.98 47.62
N ASP A 475 48.37 -81.89 48.05
CA ASP A 475 48.84 -80.51 48.24
C ASP A 475 49.39 -79.56 47.13
N VAL A 476 48.74 -78.37 47.09
CA VAL A 476 49.27 -76.97 47.20
C VAL A 476 49.86 -76.24 45.97
N ILE A 477 49.47 -74.96 45.78
CA ILE A 477 50.29 -73.71 45.58
C ILE A 477 49.65 -72.65 44.63
N ASN A 478 49.53 -71.40 45.16
CA ASN A 478 49.74 -70.01 44.63
C ASN A 478 49.51 -69.65 43.14
N ALA A 479 49.39 -68.38 42.69
CA ALA A 479 49.08 -67.02 43.16
C ALA A 479 49.31 -66.07 41.95
N HIS A 480 48.83 -64.81 42.03
CA HIS A 480 49.21 -63.64 41.21
C HIS A 480 48.67 -63.58 39.76
N VAL A 481 48.20 -62.44 39.22
CA VAL A 481 48.96 -61.21 38.93
C VAL A 481 48.04 -59.97 38.84
N ARG A 482 48.56 -58.84 39.36
CA ARG A 482 48.10 -57.46 39.19
C ARG A 482 48.48 -56.89 37.82
N THR A 483 47.78 -55.87 37.33
CA THR A 483 48.43 -54.74 36.65
C THR A 483 47.67 -53.43 36.85
N ASP A 484 48.44 -52.41 37.20
CA ASP A 484 48.11 -51.04 37.56
C ASP A 484 47.90 -50.10 36.35
N ALA A 485 47.37 -48.92 36.71
CA ALA A 485 47.85 -47.58 36.32
C ALA A 485 47.03 -46.79 35.28
N ASN A 486 46.53 -45.62 35.76
CA ASN A 486 46.71 -44.26 35.24
C ASN A 486 46.25 -43.97 33.79
N GLN A 487 45.70 -42.80 33.40
CA GLN A 487 45.62 -41.45 33.93
C GLN A 487 44.64 -40.70 32.99
N SER A 488 43.74 -39.87 33.52
CA SER A 488 43.73 -38.41 33.27
C SER A 488 43.73 -37.95 31.80
N ALA A 489 42.59 -37.46 31.33
CA ALA A 489 42.55 -36.34 30.39
C ALA A 489 41.28 -35.50 30.64
N ASP A 490 41.52 -34.30 31.14
CA ASP A 490 40.61 -33.17 31.25
C ASP A 490 40.10 -32.80 29.84
N VAL A 491 38.81 -33.04 29.56
CA VAL A 491 38.16 -32.61 28.32
C VAL A 491 37.42 -31.32 28.62
N LYS A 492 38.11 -30.19 28.40
CA LYS A 492 37.43 -28.93 28.09
C LYS A 492 36.60 -29.15 26.83
N LEU A 493 35.32 -29.45 27.02
CA LEU A 493 34.30 -29.46 25.99
C LEU A 493 34.07 -28.02 25.52
N THR A 494 34.92 -27.53 24.63
CA THR A 494 34.56 -26.40 23.78
C THR A 494 33.53 -26.92 22.79
N VAL A 495 32.26 -26.85 23.17
CA VAL A 495 31.15 -27.03 22.23
C VAL A 495 31.30 -25.94 21.18
N LYS A 496 31.71 -26.32 19.97
CA LYS A 496 31.81 -25.41 18.84
C LYS A 496 30.38 -25.07 18.39
N MET A 497 29.79 -24.07 19.03
CA MET A 497 28.50 -23.51 18.63
C MET A 497 28.73 -22.68 17.36
N ASP A 498 28.17 -23.11 16.23
CA ASP A 498 28.22 -22.35 14.98
C ASP A 498 27.03 -21.37 14.88
N GLY A 499 27.13 -20.38 14.00
CA GLY A 499 26.09 -19.34 13.85
C GLY A 499 24.70 -19.90 13.52
N LYS A 500 24.64 -21.07 12.87
CA LYS A 500 23.40 -21.77 12.52
C LYS A 500 22.75 -22.46 13.72
N THR A 501 23.55 -23.06 14.61
CA THR A 501 23.06 -23.65 15.85
C THR A 501 22.61 -22.57 16.82
N LEU A 502 23.31 -21.43 16.86
CA LEU A 502 22.88 -20.25 17.60
C LEU A 502 21.53 -19.72 17.08
N GLN A 503 21.34 -19.63 15.77
CA GLN A 503 20.03 -19.26 15.19
C GLN A 503 18.91 -20.23 15.58
N MET A 504 19.15 -21.55 15.59
CA MET A 504 18.15 -22.54 16.00
C MET A 504 17.77 -22.42 17.48
N PHE A 505 18.75 -22.12 18.34
CA PHE A 505 18.52 -21.86 19.77
C PHE A 505 17.69 -20.59 20.01
N LEU A 506 17.91 -19.57 19.18
CA LEU A 506 17.27 -18.26 19.26
C LEU A 506 15.85 -18.23 18.68
N ASN A 507 15.54 -19.14 17.76
CA ASN A 507 14.22 -19.26 17.12
C ASN A 507 13.29 -20.27 17.83
N ASP A 508 13.60 -20.69 19.06
CA ASP A 508 12.75 -21.59 19.86
C ASP A 508 11.52 -20.82 20.42
N PRO A 509 10.29 -21.12 19.96
CA PRO A 509 9.08 -20.38 20.34
C PRO A 509 8.63 -20.60 21.79
N GLN A 510 9.26 -21.50 22.55
CA GLN A 510 8.92 -21.76 23.96
C GLN A 510 9.70 -20.89 24.97
N LYS A 511 10.68 -20.08 24.50
CA LYS A 511 11.52 -19.26 25.37
C LYS A 511 11.03 -17.81 25.45
N ASP A 512 11.01 -17.29 26.68
CA ASP A 512 10.68 -15.89 26.94
C ASP A 512 11.83 -14.96 26.53
N LEU A 513 11.56 -13.98 25.67
CA LEU A 513 12.57 -13.07 25.14
C LEU A 513 13.16 -12.14 26.22
N GLU A 514 12.44 -11.91 27.32
CA GLU A 514 12.91 -11.03 28.41
C GLU A 514 13.98 -11.68 29.30
N SER A 515 14.02 -13.02 29.38
CA SER A 515 15.01 -13.79 30.16
C SER A 515 16.20 -14.31 29.33
N MET A 516 16.12 -14.20 28.01
CA MET A 516 17.10 -14.76 27.06
C MET A 516 18.46 -14.01 27.05
N GLY A 517 18.50 -12.76 27.50
CA GLY A 517 19.70 -11.90 27.42
C GLY A 517 20.92 -12.45 28.16
N ASP A 518 20.75 -12.98 29.38
CA ASP A 518 21.87 -13.50 30.19
C ASP A 518 22.34 -14.90 29.74
N GLU A 519 21.42 -15.72 29.19
CA GLU A 519 21.78 -16.98 28.53
C GLU A 519 22.62 -16.72 27.27
N ILE A 520 22.19 -15.78 26.43
CA ILE A 520 22.94 -15.37 25.22
C ILE A 520 24.31 -14.82 25.61
N TYR A 521 24.38 -13.97 26.63
CA TYR A 521 25.64 -13.43 27.12
C TYR A 521 26.61 -14.55 27.53
N THR A 522 26.12 -15.59 28.22
CA THR A 522 26.91 -16.75 28.63
C THR A 522 27.40 -17.56 27.42
N VAL A 523 26.53 -17.81 26.44
CA VAL A 523 26.87 -18.52 25.20
C VAL A 523 27.92 -17.76 24.40
N LEU A 524 27.78 -16.44 24.27
CA LEU A 524 28.75 -15.59 23.58
C LEU A 524 30.09 -15.52 24.33
N HIS A 525 30.08 -15.52 25.67
CA HIS A 525 31.30 -15.52 26.47
C HIS A 525 32.13 -16.82 26.34
N LEU A 526 31.47 -17.94 26.08
CA LEU A 526 32.13 -19.23 25.83
C LEU A 526 32.67 -19.37 24.39
N SER A 527 32.33 -18.44 23.50
CA SER A 527 32.84 -18.41 22.13
C SER A 527 34.28 -17.89 22.08
N SER A 528 35.09 -18.49 21.22
CA SER A 528 36.46 -18.02 20.96
C SER A 528 36.51 -16.71 20.16
N ASP A 529 35.48 -16.43 19.37
CA ASP A 529 35.33 -15.18 18.60
C ASP A 529 33.85 -14.74 18.65
N PRO A 530 33.43 -14.03 19.73
CA PRO A 530 32.05 -13.61 19.90
C PRO A 530 31.56 -12.67 18.78
N PRO A 531 32.33 -11.65 18.32
CA PRO A 531 31.96 -10.84 17.17
C PRO A 531 31.69 -11.67 15.91
N LYS A 532 32.58 -12.60 15.57
CA LYS A 532 32.40 -13.44 14.38
C LYS A 532 31.20 -14.37 14.50
N LEU A 533 30.99 -14.97 15.68
CA LEU A 533 29.85 -15.85 15.92
C LEU A 533 28.50 -15.10 15.80
N VAL A 534 28.43 -13.88 16.35
CA VAL A 534 27.25 -13.02 16.19
C VAL A 534 27.07 -12.69 14.71
N LEU A 535 28.11 -12.26 14.01
CA LEU A 535 28.04 -11.91 12.59
C LEU A 535 27.57 -13.08 11.71
N ASP A 536 28.12 -14.27 11.92
CA ASP A 536 27.72 -15.50 11.22
C ASP A 536 26.27 -15.88 11.51
N ALA A 537 25.81 -15.65 12.75
CA ALA A 537 24.40 -15.81 13.10
C ALA A 537 23.54 -14.77 12.38
N MET A 538 23.99 -13.51 12.22
CA MET A 538 23.23 -12.41 11.62
C MET A 538 22.87 -12.63 10.14
N VAL A 539 23.68 -13.40 9.40
CA VAL A 539 23.42 -13.75 7.97
C VAL A 539 22.06 -14.44 7.78
N GLY A 540 21.59 -15.19 8.78
CA GLY A 540 20.29 -15.90 8.72
C GLY A 540 19.07 -15.06 9.13
N PHE A 541 19.26 -13.89 9.75
CA PHE A 541 18.14 -13.03 10.19
C PHE A 541 17.59 -12.14 9.08
N TYR A 542 18.37 -11.93 8.00
CA TYR A 542 17.96 -11.18 6.80
C TYR A 542 18.38 -11.91 5.50
N PRO A 543 17.81 -13.09 5.19
CA PRO A 543 18.17 -13.83 3.99
C PRO A 543 17.95 -13.01 2.71
N PRO A 544 18.76 -13.20 1.66
CA PRO A 544 18.67 -12.44 0.40
C PRO A 544 17.35 -12.65 -0.40
N HIS A 545 16.46 -13.57 0.02
CA HIS A 545 15.30 -14.01 -0.78
C HIS A 545 13.94 -13.99 -0.04
N LEU A 546 13.80 -13.29 1.09
CA LEU A 546 12.51 -13.13 1.78
C LEU A 546 11.95 -11.72 1.58
N ARG A 547 10.65 -11.62 1.28
CA ARG A 547 9.94 -10.33 1.25
C ARG A 547 9.82 -9.79 2.68
N GLU A 548 9.78 -8.47 2.81
CA GLU A 548 9.79 -7.72 4.08
C GLU A 548 8.66 -8.15 5.05
N GLU A 549 7.56 -8.64 4.49
CA GLU A 549 6.36 -9.14 5.18
C GLU A 549 6.49 -10.57 5.73
N ASP A 550 7.48 -11.35 5.27
CA ASP A 550 7.66 -12.78 5.61
C ASP A 550 8.66 -13.02 6.75
N VAL A 551 9.42 -11.99 7.19
CA VAL A 551 10.35 -12.12 8.31
C VAL A 551 9.58 -11.96 9.62
N GLU A 552 9.50 -13.04 10.41
CA GLU A 552 8.78 -13.07 11.69
C GLU A 552 9.27 -11.97 12.64
N PHE A 553 8.33 -11.28 13.29
CA PHE A 553 8.59 -10.22 14.28
C PHE A 553 9.59 -10.65 15.39
N ASN A 554 9.58 -11.94 15.73
CA ASN A 554 10.47 -12.54 16.74
C ASN A 554 11.93 -12.62 16.29
N VAL A 555 12.19 -12.80 14.98
CA VAL A 555 13.54 -12.89 14.41
C VAL A 555 14.25 -11.53 14.55
N ARG A 556 13.56 -10.42 14.27
CA ARG A 556 14.13 -9.06 14.38
C ARG A 556 14.42 -8.66 15.83
N LYS A 557 13.52 -8.99 16.77
CA LYS A 557 13.75 -8.75 18.20
C LYS A 557 14.97 -9.53 18.72
N THR A 558 15.12 -10.78 18.30
CA THR A 558 16.22 -11.63 18.75
C THR A 558 17.57 -11.18 18.19
N CYS A 559 17.58 -10.65 16.97
CA CYS A 559 18.76 -10.00 16.38
C CYS A 559 19.21 -8.77 17.19
N ILE A 560 18.26 -7.92 17.59
CA ILE A 560 18.55 -6.74 18.43
C ILE A 560 19.15 -7.17 19.78
N ILE A 561 18.61 -8.21 20.42
CA ILE A 561 19.11 -8.73 21.70
C ILE A 561 20.55 -9.25 21.57
N LEU A 562 20.88 -9.97 20.49
CA LEU A 562 22.24 -10.42 20.20
C LEU A 562 23.24 -9.27 20.11
N LEU A 563 22.89 -8.24 19.33
CA LEU A 563 23.71 -7.05 19.15
C LEU A 563 23.89 -6.28 20.46
N GLN A 564 22.85 -6.21 21.28
CA GLN A 564 22.91 -5.60 22.61
C GLN A 564 23.86 -6.34 23.54
N GLN A 565 23.85 -7.69 23.53
CA GLN A 565 24.82 -8.45 24.32
C GLN A 565 26.25 -8.24 23.80
N LEU A 566 26.45 -8.11 22.49
CA LEU A 566 27.78 -7.82 21.93
C LEU A 566 28.29 -6.43 22.36
N ILE A 567 27.41 -5.41 22.34
CA ILE A 567 27.70 -4.07 22.86
C ILE A 567 28.05 -4.13 24.35
N ARG A 568 27.27 -4.90 25.14
CA ARG A 568 27.51 -5.11 26.58
C ARG A 568 28.87 -5.77 26.85
N MET A 569 29.29 -6.69 26.00
CA MET A 569 30.59 -7.38 26.10
C MET A 569 31.77 -6.52 25.67
N SER A 570 31.57 -5.58 24.75
CA SER A 570 32.59 -4.70 24.15
C SER A 570 33.90 -5.44 23.75
N PRO A 571 33.83 -6.54 22.98
CA PRO A 571 35.03 -7.28 22.56
C PRO A 571 35.86 -6.50 21.53
N LYS A 572 37.15 -6.82 21.43
CA LYS A 572 38.03 -6.26 20.41
C LYS A 572 37.71 -6.85 19.04
N ILE A 573 37.23 -6.03 18.12
CA ILE A 573 36.81 -6.45 16.78
C ILE A 573 38.00 -6.51 15.83
N GLN A 574 38.24 -7.69 15.26
CA GLN A 574 39.30 -7.90 14.28
C GLN A 574 38.96 -7.22 12.95
N PRO A 575 39.95 -6.72 12.19
CA PRO A 575 39.71 -6.01 10.93
C PRO A 575 38.89 -6.81 9.91
N TYR A 576 39.16 -8.11 9.75
CA TYR A 576 38.41 -8.96 8.81
C TYR A 576 36.93 -9.08 9.20
N VAL A 577 36.61 -9.20 10.49
CA VAL A 577 35.22 -9.25 10.98
C VAL A 577 34.52 -7.91 10.77
N ARG A 578 35.25 -6.80 10.90
CA ARG A 578 34.71 -5.46 10.64
C ARG A 578 34.39 -5.24 9.17
N GLU A 579 35.22 -5.75 8.27
CA GLU A 579 35.00 -5.68 6.83
C GLU A 579 33.75 -6.47 6.42
N GLU A 580 33.61 -7.71 6.91
CA GLU A 580 32.39 -8.49 6.70
C GLU A 580 31.13 -7.84 7.31
N ALA A 581 31.25 -7.24 8.51
CA ALA A 581 30.15 -6.51 9.14
C ALA A 581 29.77 -5.26 8.34
N MET A 582 30.72 -4.61 7.68
CA MET A 582 30.49 -3.47 6.80
C MET A 582 29.73 -3.88 5.54
N GLU A 583 30.12 -5.00 4.91
CA GLU A 583 29.37 -5.56 3.77
C GLU A 583 27.93 -5.89 4.16
N LEU A 584 27.73 -6.52 5.32
CA LEU A 584 26.40 -6.84 5.84
C LEU A 584 25.58 -5.57 6.10
N ALA A 585 26.18 -4.56 6.73
CA ALA A 585 25.52 -3.27 6.99
C ALA A 585 25.15 -2.55 5.69
N GLY A 586 26.01 -2.59 4.67
CA GLY A 586 25.72 -2.07 3.33
C GLY A 586 24.52 -2.78 2.69
N ALA A 587 24.50 -4.12 2.76
CA ALA A 587 23.38 -4.91 2.25
C ALA A 587 22.06 -4.64 2.98
N TRP A 588 22.09 -4.45 4.30
CA TRP A 588 20.90 -4.06 5.08
C TRP A 588 20.42 -2.66 4.71
N LYS A 589 21.33 -1.69 4.58
CA LYS A 589 21.00 -0.32 4.19
C LYS A 589 20.32 -0.26 2.82
N SER A 590 20.84 -0.97 1.83
CA SER A 590 20.24 -1.02 0.49
C SER A 590 18.83 -1.65 0.50
N LYS A 591 18.53 -2.55 1.44
CA LYS A 591 17.21 -3.17 1.59
C LYS A 591 16.16 -2.28 2.26
N MET A 592 16.55 -1.46 3.25
CA MET A 592 15.63 -0.58 3.99
C MET A 592 15.04 0.56 3.15
N GLY A 593 15.62 0.86 1.98
CA GLY A 593 15.20 1.96 1.11
C GLY A 593 15.41 3.36 1.73
N ALA A 594 15.18 4.42 0.94
CA ALA A 594 15.44 5.81 1.38
C ALA A 594 14.45 6.32 2.45
N SER A 595 13.29 5.68 2.63
CA SER A 595 12.23 6.11 3.57
C SER A 595 12.24 5.37 4.91
N ALA A 596 12.79 4.15 4.98
CA ALA A 596 12.86 3.26 6.15
C ALA A 596 11.77 3.53 7.21
N GLU A 597 10.57 2.98 6.97
CA GLU A 597 9.35 3.29 7.75
C GLU A 597 9.19 2.38 8.98
N ASN A 598 9.87 1.22 9.01
CA ASN A 598 9.80 0.26 10.11
C ASN A 598 10.79 0.60 11.24
N PRO A 599 10.31 1.00 12.44
CA PRO A 599 11.20 1.45 13.50
C PRO A 599 12.07 0.33 14.11
N LEU A 600 11.64 -0.94 14.05
CA LEU A 600 12.44 -2.07 14.55
C LEU A 600 13.61 -2.41 13.63
N GLU A 601 13.43 -2.23 12.32
CA GLU A 601 14.48 -2.45 11.33
C GLU A 601 15.55 -1.36 11.41
N LEU A 602 15.11 -0.09 11.55
CA LEU A 602 16.00 1.02 11.88
C LEU A 602 16.77 0.77 13.17
N LEU A 603 16.09 0.28 14.21
CA LEU A 603 16.72 -0.02 15.49
C LEU A 603 17.77 -1.14 15.36
N GLY A 604 17.47 -2.22 14.63
CA GLY A 604 18.43 -3.30 14.35
C GLY A 604 19.66 -2.83 13.59
N PHE A 605 19.47 -1.99 12.57
CA PHE A 605 20.58 -1.40 11.81
C PHE A 605 21.48 -0.50 12.67
N LEU A 606 20.89 0.37 13.49
CA LEU A 606 21.65 1.23 14.40
C LEU A 606 22.45 0.41 15.43
N HIS A 607 21.90 -0.69 15.93
CA HIS A 607 22.62 -1.61 16.82
C HIS A 607 23.77 -2.35 16.11
N LEU A 608 23.64 -2.65 14.81
CA LEU A 608 24.71 -3.23 14.01
C LEU A 608 25.87 -2.24 13.85
N LEU A 609 25.57 -0.98 13.53
CA LEU A 609 26.59 0.07 13.43
C LEU A 609 27.31 0.30 14.76
N ALA A 610 26.57 0.32 15.86
CA ALA A 610 27.10 0.51 17.20
C ALA A 610 27.96 -0.68 17.66
N SER A 611 27.51 -1.91 17.43
CA SER A 611 28.22 -3.11 17.86
C SER A 611 29.53 -3.34 17.13
N TYR A 612 29.64 -2.95 15.85
CA TYR A 612 30.85 -3.11 15.04
C TYR A 612 31.69 -1.84 14.85
N ASN A 613 31.33 -0.73 15.49
CA ASN A 613 31.97 0.58 15.34
C ASN A 613 32.06 1.02 13.87
N LEU A 614 30.94 0.96 13.15
CA LEU A 614 30.87 1.22 11.71
C LEU A 614 30.39 2.64 11.37
N THR A 615 30.11 3.49 12.34
CA THR A 615 29.51 4.82 12.14
C THR A 615 30.28 5.72 11.18
N SER A 616 31.61 5.65 11.18
CA SER A 616 32.48 6.44 10.29
C SER A 616 32.35 6.09 8.80
N TYR A 617 31.76 4.95 8.47
CA TYR A 617 31.63 4.46 7.09
C TYR A 617 30.30 4.84 6.44
N PHE A 618 29.41 5.49 7.17
CA PHE A 618 28.08 5.89 6.72
C PHE A 618 27.88 7.39 6.88
N ASP A 619 26.94 7.95 6.11
CA ASP A 619 26.60 9.37 6.19
C ASP A 619 26.04 9.72 7.57
N LYS A 620 26.64 10.75 8.19
CA LYS A 620 26.35 11.15 9.57
C LYS A 620 24.94 11.74 9.70
N ASP A 621 24.48 12.51 8.72
CA ASP A 621 23.16 13.15 8.74
C ASP A 621 22.05 12.13 8.49
N GLU A 622 22.33 11.13 7.66
CA GLU A 622 21.42 10.01 7.39
C GLU A 622 21.22 9.12 8.63
N ILE A 623 22.31 8.75 9.32
CA ILE A 623 22.24 8.00 10.59
C ILE A 623 21.46 8.82 11.64
N LEU A 624 21.69 10.14 11.70
CA LEU A 624 20.94 11.02 12.60
C LEU A 624 19.44 11.03 12.27
N GLY A 625 19.09 11.03 10.98
CA GLY A 625 17.70 10.88 10.53
C GLY A 625 17.04 9.58 11.01
N PHE A 626 17.77 8.46 11.00
CA PHE A 626 17.29 7.18 11.54
C PHE A 626 17.11 7.21 13.05
N VAL A 627 18.07 7.79 13.78
CA VAL A 627 18.01 7.97 15.23
C VAL A 627 16.76 8.78 15.64
N MET A 628 16.44 9.85 14.90
CA MET A 628 15.25 10.66 15.17
C MET A 628 13.94 9.88 15.00
N LYS A 629 13.88 8.95 14.05
CA LYS A 629 12.71 8.08 13.82
C LYS A 629 12.53 7.02 14.92
N VAL A 630 13.60 6.58 15.57
CA VAL A 630 13.56 5.62 16.70
C VAL A 630 13.66 6.29 18.07
N ALA A 631 13.53 7.62 18.15
CA ALA A 631 13.67 8.41 19.37
C ALA A 631 12.71 8.00 20.50
N GLN A 632 11.59 7.37 20.17
CA GLN A 632 10.57 6.90 21.12
C GLN A 632 10.94 5.62 21.89
N TYR A 633 12.00 4.90 21.49
CA TYR A 633 12.43 3.67 22.17
C TYR A 633 13.34 3.95 23.37
N ARG A 634 13.12 3.22 24.48
CA ARG A 634 13.86 3.37 25.75
C ARG A 634 15.39 3.21 25.61
N GLN A 635 15.85 2.48 24.60
CA GLN A 635 17.24 2.12 24.38
C GLN A 635 18.01 3.13 23.51
N THR A 636 17.32 4.09 22.89
CA THR A 636 17.90 5.04 21.93
C THR A 636 18.95 5.98 22.53
N PRO A 637 18.81 6.53 23.77
CA PRO A 637 19.82 7.43 24.35
C PRO A 637 21.21 6.80 24.51
N ASP A 638 21.28 5.54 24.96
CA ASP A 638 22.55 4.82 25.11
C ASP A 638 23.17 4.49 23.74
N LEU A 639 22.33 4.18 22.76
CA LEU A 639 22.76 3.95 21.38
C LEU A 639 23.36 5.21 20.75
N CYS A 640 22.75 6.39 20.97
CA CYS A 640 23.29 7.68 20.54
C CYS A 640 24.67 7.98 21.14
N ARG A 641 24.90 7.55 22.39
CA ARG A 641 26.21 7.69 23.06
C ARG A 641 27.28 6.84 22.37
N ILE A 642 26.97 5.58 22.06
CA ILE A 642 27.89 4.65 21.41
C ILE A 642 28.17 5.07 19.95
N LEU A 643 27.15 5.56 19.26
CA LEU A 643 27.27 6.01 17.86
C LEU A 643 27.96 7.38 17.72
N GLY A 644 28.20 8.11 18.82
CA GLY A 644 28.92 9.39 18.81
C GLY A 644 28.07 10.62 18.43
N PHE A 645 26.75 10.56 18.63
CA PHE A 645 25.81 11.64 18.27
C PHE A 645 25.40 12.54 19.44
N VAL A 646 26.03 12.39 20.60
CA VAL A 646 25.68 13.11 21.84
C VAL A 646 25.65 14.63 21.64
N GLU A 647 26.65 15.21 20.97
CA GLU A 647 26.75 16.66 20.75
C GLU A 647 25.81 17.19 19.64
N SER A 648 25.51 16.36 18.63
CA SER A 648 24.67 16.74 17.48
C SER A 648 23.18 16.79 17.82
N ILE A 649 22.76 16.03 18.85
CA ILE A 649 21.38 16.01 19.33
C ILE A 649 21.10 17.25 20.21
N THR A 650 22.07 17.68 21.03
CA THR A 650 21.94 18.90 21.85
C THR A 650 21.80 20.17 21.00
N GLY A 651 22.46 20.22 19.84
CA GLY A 651 22.34 21.33 18.88
C GLY A 651 21.01 21.34 18.09
N ASN A 652 20.47 20.17 17.72
CA ASN A 652 19.24 20.07 16.94
C ASN A 652 17.95 20.26 17.76
N ILE A 653 17.98 20.04 19.08
CA ILE A 653 16.87 20.37 19.99
C ILE A 653 16.59 21.90 20.01
N PHE A 654 17.58 22.73 19.68
CA PHE A 654 17.37 24.18 19.51
C PHE A 654 16.74 24.57 18.16
N LEU A 655 16.88 23.75 17.12
CA LEU A 655 16.34 24.02 15.77
C LEU A 655 14.92 23.45 15.58
N SER A 656 14.53 22.42 16.32
CA SER A 656 13.21 21.77 16.21
C SER A 656 12.07 22.50 16.94
N ARG A 657 12.30 23.70 17.49
CA ARG A 657 11.27 24.48 18.20
C ARG A 657 10.16 25.06 17.30
N ASN A 658 10.26 24.87 15.97
CA ASN A 658 9.34 25.46 14.98
C ASN A 658 8.47 24.47 14.17
N LEU A 659 8.44 23.18 14.51
CA LEU A 659 7.49 22.23 13.93
C LEU A 659 6.67 21.57 15.04
N SER A 660 5.49 22.13 15.26
CA SER A 660 4.44 21.59 16.12
C SER A 660 3.86 20.33 15.50
N PHE A 661 4.33 19.14 15.91
CA PHE A 661 3.50 17.94 16.11
C PHE A 661 4.36 16.84 16.77
N PHE A 662 3.79 16.19 17.78
CA PHE A 662 4.32 15.14 18.65
C PHE A 662 5.09 15.56 19.93
N ALA A 663 4.56 15.05 21.04
CA ALA A 663 5.07 15.16 22.39
C ALA A 663 6.42 14.43 22.53
N LEU A 664 7.51 15.17 22.37
CA LEU A 664 8.88 14.71 22.61
C LEU A 664 9.70 15.48 23.69
N PRO A 665 9.17 16.33 24.61
CA PRO A 665 10.08 16.95 25.59
C PRO A 665 10.45 16.09 26.81
N THR A 666 9.69 15.05 27.16
CA THR A 666 9.80 14.44 28.51
C THR A 666 10.75 13.25 28.63
N CYS A 667 11.11 12.56 27.54
CA CYS A 667 12.05 11.42 27.62
C CYS A 667 13.52 11.80 27.40
N TYR A 668 13.83 12.95 26.80
CA TYR A 668 15.22 13.33 26.51
C TYR A 668 15.92 14.05 27.67
N MET A 669 15.18 14.75 28.52
CA MET A 669 15.75 15.49 29.67
C MET A 669 16.08 14.61 30.89
N SER A 670 15.62 13.35 30.95
CA SER A 670 15.87 12.46 32.11
C SER A 670 17.04 11.48 31.92
N ALA A 671 17.59 11.37 30.71
CA ALA A 671 18.69 10.45 30.38
C ALA A 671 20.06 11.13 30.24
N PHE A 672 20.10 12.46 30.22
CA PHE A 672 21.32 13.26 30.30
C PHE A 672 21.21 14.12 31.57
N GLY A 673 21.92 13.69 32.61
CA GLY A 673 22.04 14.43 33.87
C GLY A 673 22.81 15.73 33.73
#